data_AF-Q08U59-F1
#
_entry.id   AF-Q08U59-F1
#
_cell.length_a   1.000
_cell.length_b   1.000
_cell.length_c   1.000
_cell.angle_alpha   90.00
_cell.angle_beta   90.00
_cell.angle_gamma   90.00
#
_symmetry.space_group_name_H-M   'P 1'
#
loop_
_entity.id
_entity.type
_entity.pdbx_description
1 polymer ?
#
loop_
_entity_poly.entity_id
_entity_poly.type
_entity_poly.pdbx_seq_one_letter_code
_entity_poly.pdbx_strand_id
1 'polypeptide(L)'
;MQVHRAKSILAAAAVFILALPSAYAASPADKRAEREALKAALLDVIQTTPLKTSRVGIHMVSVDDGSVVFSQNADELLNPASNVKLVTAAAALVTLGPEFRFDTEFIIEADLPADGKVKTLFVRGKGDPSMTTERLYASVSELFHTGLREVQDIVIDDSWFDPERTPPGYDQEDSDRAYMAPTGAVSLNWNAAAIYLRPGGAPGAKGTVEMEPPSDYFVVENNLTTGSSRARRVSVTSKPGGEKQKILVRGQLPDNEGSLSVWKKIDNPPMYFGYTLKQLLISRGIKVKGRVKQGLAPSRAKLLHVAQSETFDIILKRLNKLSSNFVAEMLLKAMGAERGGAPGTFQKGVAVVEAFLERDVGIPSGTYVMKNGSGLNDANRFSAAHLNRILRHMYERFPLSPEYLSSLGIAGKDGTLKYRFEGSEAVGRLRAKTGTLENVSALSGYVQAAGGEKFIFAMMVNDYSGRSGPVVRGLDALGAAVAASGSVMGPSRAVAAISDSTRPAADGGEVASRIKTYLELGKQRDQRNISFLRTAWRSEKDPAVRAVLAEGLYQSNPNDYLGARTLLDSYSAGADVYGRLRMVAKALSMEVPGVTSMVELAAGGNAEALVRVVELAAASRGDVTAEAELALALGEVARTAPEELVVALREAGGSERDTSVSLLARGLVQSGEAEHPFWKSLRKQLGATDPTLAAFARSLDATLSQKVAEAKAPPGPIVLPNVVPGSVIPGGSAPAQTAESRPGG
;
A
#
# COMPACT_ATOMS: atom_id res chain seq x y z
N MET A 1 -51.68 -58.42 -31.08
CA MET A 1 -52.45 -57.80 -29.97
C MET A 1 -52.23 -56.30 -30.04
N GLN A 2 -53.21 -55.57 -30.58
CA GLN A 2 -54.10 -54.68 -29.81
C GLN A 2 -53.32 -53.47 -29.23
N VAL A 3 -53.28 -52.29 -29.87
CA VAL A 3 -54.36 -51.31 -30.20
C VAL A 3 -54.96 -50.76 -28.89
N HIS A 4 -54.89 -49.46 -28.55
CA HIS A 4 -55.42 -48.24 -29.21
C HIS A 4 -54.50 -47.02 -29.00
N ARG A 5 -54.13 -46.21 -30.02
CA ARG A 5 -54.91 -45.18 -30.78
C ARG A 5 -55.41 -44.04 -29.86
N ALA A 6 -55.30 -42.74 -30.19
CA ALA A 6 -55.40 -42.06 -31.49
C ALA A 6 -54.72 -40.67 -31.41
N LYS A 7 -54.00 -40.22 -32.46
CA LYS A 7 -54.41 -39.24 -33.51
C LYS A 7 -54.91 -37.90 -32.93
N SER A 8 -54.49 -36.71 -33.37
CA SER A 8 -54.56 -36.17 -34.74
C SER A 8 -53.89 -34.76 -34.73
N ILE A 9 -53.01 -34.39 -35.68
CA ILE A 9 -53.28 -33.66 -36.93
C ILE A 9 -53.23 -32.11 -36.82
N LEU A 10 -52.43 -31.53 -37.74
CA LEU A 10 -52.43 -30.19 -38.36
C LEU A 10 -51.73 -28.98 -37.71
N ALA A 11 -50.75 -28.49 -38.49
CA ALA A 11 -50.57 -27.12 -38.96
C ALA A 11 -50.21 -26.00 -37.97
N ALA A 12 -48.95 -25.55 -38.05
CA ALA A 12 -48.63 -24.21 -38.52
C ALA A 12 -47.11 -24.09 -38.71
N ALA A 13 -46.66 -24.06 -39.97
CA ALA A 13 -45.32 -23.59 -40.29
C ALA A 13 -45.28 -22.07 -40.08
N ALA A 14 -45.05 -21.65 -38.83
CA ALA A 14 -44.66 -20.28 -38.53
C ALA A 14 -43.15 -20.18 -38.74
N VAL A 15 -42.76 -19.53 -39.83
CA VAL A 15 -41.39 -19.06 -40.06
C VAL A 15 -41.07 -18.06 -38.95
N PHE A 16 -40.46 -18.54 -37.86
CA PHE A 16 -39.78 -17.68 -36.90
C PHE A 16 -38.49 -17.21 -37.57
N ILE A 17 -38.58 -16.06 -38.27
CA ILE A 17 -37.42 -15.21 -38.49
C ILE A 17 -36.98 -14.80 -37.09
N LEU A 18 -35.98 -15.51 -36.55
CA LEU A 18 -35.18 -15.03 -35.44
C LEU A 18 -34.51 -13.74 -35.90
N ALA A 19 -35.18 -12.62 -35.68
CA ALA A 19 -34.55 -11.32 -35.61
C ALA A 19 -33.58 -11.38 -34.42
N LEU A 20 -32.35 -11.85 -34.70
CA LEU A 20 -31.22 -11.62 -33.83
C LEU A 20 -31.20 -10.11 -33.55
N PRO A 21 -31.17 -9.67 -32.28
CA PRO A 21 -30.98 -8.26 -32.00
C PRO A 21 -29.64 -7.89 -32.64
N SER A 22 -29.70 -7.17 -33.76
CA SER A 22 -28.52 -6.53 -34.31
C SER A 22 -28.00 -5.64 -33.18
N ALA A 23 -26.78 -5.91 -32.72
CA ALA A 23 -26.07 -4.99 -31.84
C ALA A 23 -26.07 -3.65 -32.58
N TYR A 24 -26.95 -2.74 -32.14
CA TYR A 24 -27.15 -1.45 -32.80
C TYR A 24 -25.85 -0.68 -32.59
N ALA A 25 -24.98 -0.65 -33.60
CA ALA A 25 -23.83 0.21 -33.57
C ALA A 25 -24.36 1.64 -33.48
N ALA A 26 -24.05 2.35 -32.38
CA ALA A 26 -24.49 3.71 -32.16
C ALA A 26 -24.19 4.58 -33.39
N SER A 27 -25.13 5.43 -33.80
CA SER A 27 -24.92 6.27 -34.96
C SER A 27 -23.74 7.24 -34.71
N PRO A 28 -23.06 7.74 -35.75
CA PRO A 28 -21.98 8.73 -35.57
C PRO A 28 -22.42 9.99 -34.79
N ALA A 29 -23.70 10.37 -34.89
CA ALA A 29 -24.27 11.48 -34.15
C ALA A 29 -24.41 11.16 -32.65
N ASP A 30 -24.85 9.94 -32.31
CA ASP A 30 -24.97 9.47 -30.93
C ASP A 30 -23.59 9.40 -30.26
N LYS A 31 -22.59 8.84 -30.96
CA LYS A 31 -21.20 8.79 -30.47
C LYS A 31 -20.63 10.19 -30.19
N ARG A 32 -20.92 11.16 -31.04
CA ARG A 32 -20.49 12.56 -30.83
C ARG A 32 -21.14 13.15 -29.57
N ALA A 33 -22.44 12.96 -29.41
CA ALA A 33 -23.16 13.45 -28.23
C ALA A 33 -22.66 12.79 -26.93
N GLU A 34 -22.42 11.48 -26.95
CA GLU A 34 -21.85 10.74 -25.82
C GLU A 34 -20.46 11.26 -25.43
N ARG A 35 -19.58 11.51 -26.41
CA ARG A 35 -18.25 12.09 -26.16
C ARG A 35 -18.32 13.50 -25.59
N GLU A 36 -19.24 14.34 -26.05
CA GLU A 36 -19.44 15.67 -25.47
C GLU A 36 -19.97 15.59 -24.02
N ALA A 37 -20.90 14.68 -23.73
CA ALA A 37 -21.37 14.44 -22.37
C ALA A 37 -20.24 13.92 -21.46
N LEU A 38 -19.38 13.04 -21.97
CA LEU A 38 -18.19 12.58 -21.26
C LEU A 38 -17.24 13.74 -20.96
N LYS A 39 -16.90 14.57 -21.95
CA LYS A 39 -16.05 15.75 -21.75
C LYS A 39 -16.60 16.67 -20.67
N ALA A 40 -17.90 16.96 -20.69
CA ALA A 40 -18.56 17.78 -19.69
C ALA A 40 -18.44 17.18 -18.27
N ALA A 41 -18.65 15.87 -18.13
CA ALA A 41 -18.50 15.18 -16.84
C ALA A 41 -17.05 15.18 -16.33
N LEU A 42 -16.07 15.00 -17.22
CA LEU A 42 -14.65 15.05 -16.84
C LEU A 42 -14.26 16.46 -16.35
N LEU A 43 -14.69 17.50 -17.05
CA LEU A 43 -14.45 18.89 -16.64
C LEU A 43 -15.10 19.21 -15.30
N ASP A 44 -16.32 18.74 -15.07
CA ASP A 44 -17.02 18.93 -13.79
C ASP A 44 -16.26 18.28 -12.63
N VAL A 45 -15.80 17.03 -12.77
CA VAL A 45 -14.96 16.36 -11.77
C VAL A 45 -13.69 17.18 -11.49
N ILE A 46 -13.01 17.65 -12.54
CA ILE A 46 -11.77 18.42 -12.38
C ILE A 46 -12.04 19.72 -11.61
N GLN A 47 -13.17 20.39 -11.86
CA GLN A 47 -13.50 21.67 -11.24
C GLN A 47 -14.10 21.55 -9.82
N THR A 48 -14.70 20.40 -9.48
CA THR A 48 -15.42 20.21 -8.20
C THR A 48 -14.65 19.39 -7.17
N THR A 49 -13.52 18.80 -7.56
CA THR A 49 -12.66 18.00 -6.67
C THR A 49 -11.34 18.71 -6.38
N PRO A 50 -10.50 18.19 -5.45
CA PRO A 50 -9.15 18.74 -5.20
C PRO A 50 -8.22 18.75 -6.42
N LEU A 51 -8.62 18.15 -7.55
CA LEU A 51 -7.92 18.23 -8.82
C LEU A 51 -7.79 19.67 -9.34
N LYS A 52 -8.77 20.55 -9.06
CA LYS A 52 -8.79 21.94 -9.53
C LYS A 52 -7.56 22.75 -9.13
N THR A 53 -7.05 22.49 -7.93
CA THR A 53 -5.91 23.22 -7.34
C THR A 53 -4.60 22.48 -7.51
N SER A 54 -4.57 21.44 -8.34
CA SER A 54 -3.42 20.56 -8.56
C SER A 54 -2.89 20.69 -9.98
N ARG A 55 -1.67 20.22 -10.25
CA ARG A 55 -1.17 20.06 -11.62
C ARG A 55 -1.71 18.76 -12.20
N VAL A 56 -2.58 18.87 -13.20
CA VAL A 56 -3.33 17.74 -13.77
C VAL A 56 -2.99 17.58 -15.24
N GLY A 57 -2.45 16.42 -15.60
CA GLY A 57 -2.22 15.97 -16.97
C GLY A 57 -3.12 14.79 -17.30
N ILE A 58 -4.01 14.96 -18.28
CA ILE A 58 -4.94 13.91 -18.74
C ILE A 58 -4.88 13.80 -20.25
N HIS A 59 -4.77 12.57 -20.74
CA HIS A 59 -4.92 12.24 -22.15
C HIS A 59 -5.85 11.04 -22.27
N MET A 60 -6.79 11.08 -23.20
CA MET A 60 -7.74 10.00 -23.46
C MET A 60 -8.00 9.86 -24.95
N VAL A 61 -7.86 8.63 -25.44
CA VAL A 61 -8.02 8.32 -26.86
C VAL A 61 -8.97 7.15 -27.05
N SER A 62 -9.78 7.23 -28.09
CA SER A 62 -10.58 6.10 -28.55
C SER A 62 -9.65 5.06 -29.21
N VAL A 63 -9.87 3.80 -28.85
CA VAL A 63 -9.23 2.66 -29.52
C VAL A 63 -9.88 2.43 -30.88
N ASP A 64 -11.19 2.68 -31.00
CA ASP A 64 -11.98 2.29 -32.16
C ASP A 64 -11.65 3.12 -33.41
N ASP A 65 -11.41 4.43 -33.24
CA ASP A 65 -11.14 5.36 -34.35
C ASP A 65 -9.84 6.18 -34.19
N GLY A 66 -9.09 5.98 -33.09
CA GLY A 66 -7.84 6.68 -32.84
C GLY A 66 -7.97 8.13 -32.36
N SER A 67 -9.18 8.68 -32.29
CA SER A 67 -9.40 10.09 -31.97
C SER A 67 -9.07 10.43 -30.50
N VAL A 68 -8.61 11.66 -30.28
CA VAL A 68 -8.45 12.23 -28.93
C VAL A 68 -9.82 12.65 -28.42
N VAL A 69 -10.28 12.01 -27.35
CA VAL A 69 -11.62 12.22 -26.77
C VAL A 69 -11.57 13.31 -25.70
N PHE A 70 -10.49 13.33 -24.92
CA PHE A 70 -10.24 14.36 -23.92
C PHE A 70 -8.73 14.58 -23.75
N SER A 71 -8.33 15.84 -23.61
CA SER A 71 -6.94 16.23 -23.40
C SER A 71 -6.88 17.47 -22.52
N GLN A 72 -6.05 17.42 -21.47
CA GLN A 72 -5.76 18.55 -20.60
C GLN A 72 -4.30 18.45 -20.18
N ASN A 73 -3.48 19.45 -20.51
CA ASN A 73 -2.05 19.48 -20.22
C ASN A 73 -1.33 18.15 -20.58
N ALA A 74 -1.74 17.51 -21.67
CA ALA A 74 -1.35 16.13 -21.97
C ALA A 74 0.16 15.97 -22.19
N ASP A 75 0.84 17.03 -22.63
CA ASP A 75 2.27 17.07 -22.89
C ASP A 75 3.10 17.59 -21.70
N GLU A 76 2.44 17.98 -20.60
CA GLU A 76 3.13 18.45 -19.40
C GLU A 76 3.92 17.31 -18.74
N LEU A 77 5.19 17.59 -18.41
CA LEU A 77 6.03 16.64 -17.70
C LEU A 77 5.73 16.64 -16.21
N LEU A 78 5.21 15.50 -15.75
CA LEU A 78 4.79 15.26 -14.38
C LEU A 78 5.52 14.03 -13.83
N ASN A 79 5.59 13.91 -12.50
CA ASN A 79 5.98 12.67 -11.86
C ASN A 79 4.86 11.64 -12.05
N PRO A 80 5.12 10.51 -12.73
CA PRO A 80 4.09 9.49 -12.99
C PRO A 80 3.91 8.50 -11.83
N ALA A 81 4.70 8.60 -10.76
CA ALA A 81 4.79 7.59 -9.70
C ALA A 81 4.92 6.17 -10.29
N SER A 82 4.24 5.18 -9.72
CA SER A 82 4.27 3.79 -10.23
C SER A 82 3.70 3.57 -11.64
N ASN A 83 3.20 4.60 -12.34
CA ASN A 83 2.89 4.46 -13.76
C ASN A 83 4.14 4.34 -14.64
N VAL A 84 5.36 4.68 -14.15
CA VAL A 84 6.62 4.31 -14.85
C VAL A 84 6.69 2.80 -15.11
N LYS A 85 6.11 1.98 -14.22
CA LYS A 85 6.10 0.52 -14.39
C LYS A 85 5.40 0.08 -15.68
N LEU A 86 4.48 0.88 -16.25
CA LEU A 86 3.90 0.61 -17.57
C LEU A 86 4.98 0.65 -18.67
N VAL A 87 5.93 1.58 -18.54
CA VAL A 87 7.07 1.74 -19.45
C VAL A 87 8.05 0.59 -19.28
N THR A 88 8.47 0.32 -18.04
CA THR A 88 9.39 -0.79 -17.69
C THR A 88 8.80 -2.14 -18.12
N ALA A 89 7.51 -2.36 -17.88
CA ALA A 89 6.78 -3.56 -18.29
C ALA A 89 6.77 -3.73 -19.82
N ALA A 90 6.50 -2.66 -20.56
CA ALA A 90 6.43 -2.70 -22.02
C ALA A 90 7.81 -3.01 -22.62
N ALA A 91 8.84 -2.29 -22.20
CA ALA A 91 10.21 -2.51 -22.64
C ALA A 91 10.69 -3.92 -22.30
N ALA A 92 10.43 -4.42 -21.08
CA ALA A 92 10.83 -5.77 -20.68
C ALA A 92 10.11 -6.84 -21.49
N LEU A 93 8.81 -6.69 -21.75
CA LEU A 93 8.05 -7.66 -22.53
C LEU A 93 8.51 -7.73 -23.99
N VAL A 94 8.84 -6.58 -24.59
CA VAL A 94 9.41 -6.51 -25.94
C VAL A 94 10.84 -7.05 -25.99
N THR A 95 11.63 -6.81 -24.94
CA THR A 95 13.05 -7.18 -24.90
C THR A 95 13.26 -8.65 -24.60
N LEU A 96 12.54 -9.20 -23.63
CA LEU A 96 12.75 -10.55 -23.09
C LEU A 96 11.80 -11.58 -23.69
N GLY A 97 10.56 -11.17 -24.02
CA GLY A 97 9.47 -12.08 -24.40
C GLY A 97 8.70 -12.63 -23.20
N PRO A 98 7.41 -12.98 -23.36
CA PRO A 98 6.56 -13.48 -22.27
C PRO A 98 7.01 -14.84 -21.69
N GLU A 99 7.68 -15.67 -22.49
CA GLU A 99 8.17 -16.99 -22.15
C GLU A 99 9.49 -17.00 -21.40
N PHE A 100 10.17 -15.84 -21.32
CA PHE A 100 11.48 -15.71 -20.70
C PHE A 100 11.48 -16.23 -19.26
N ARG A 101 12.58 -16.91 -18.89
CA ARG A 101 12.82 -17.39 -17.53
C ARG A 101 14.21 -16.95 -17.08
N PHE A 102 14.29 -16.55 -15.82
CA PHE A 102 15.55 -16.26 -15.16
C PHE A 102 16.12 -17.55 -14.59
N ASP A 103 17.43 -17.72 -14.70
CA ASP A 103 18.14 -18.88 -14.16
C ASP A 103 18.83 -18.55 -12.83
N THR A 104 18.78 -19.51 -11.91
CA THR A 104 19.68 -19.61 -10.75
C THR A 104 20.45 -20.93 -10.86
N GLU A 105 21.76 -20.85 -11.07
CA GLU A 105 22.65 -21.98 -11.30
C GLU A 105 23.29 -22.44 -9.99
N PHE A 106 23.26 -23.74 -9.72
CA PHE A 106 23.98 -24.39 -8.63
C PHE A 106 25.13 -25.20 -9.22
N ILE A 107 26.35 -24.87 -8.83
CA ILE A 107 27.58 -25.23 -9.56
C ILE A 107 28.63 -25.75 -8.57
N ILE A 108 29.43 -26.72 -9.00
CA ILE A 108 30.55 -27.31 -8.24
C ILE A 108 31.85 -27.26 -9.05
N GLU A 109 33.03 -27.35 -8.42
CA GLU A 109 34.33 -27.16 -9.11
C GLU A 109 34.64 -28.25 -10.15
N ALA A 110 34.18 -29.48 -9.93
CA ALA A 110 34.46 -30.67 -10.73
C ALA A 110 33.24 -31.61 -10.72
N ASP A 111 33.34 -32.80 -11.32
CA ASP A 111 32.26 -33.78 -11.30
C ASP A 111 31.91 -34.21 -9.86
N LEU A 112 30.63 -34.49 -9.61
CA LEU A 112 30.14 -34.86 -8.28
C LEU A 112 30.79 -36.20 -7.84
N PRO A 113 31.54 -36.24 -6.73
CA PRO A 113 32.16 -37.48 -6.25
C PRO A 113 31.12 -38.52 -5.84
N ALA A 114 31.48 -39.80 -5.91
CA ALA A 114 30.58 -40.92 -5.57
C ALA A 114 30.05 -40.89 -4.13
N ASP A 115 30.78 -40.27 -3.20
CA ASP A 115 30.37 -40.11 -1.81
C ASP A 115 29.52 -38.83 -1.57
N GLY A 116 29.26 -38.06 -2.63
CA GLY A 116 28.41 -36.87 -2.61
C GLY A 116 29.02 -35.67 -1.87
N LYS A 117 30.32 -35.67 -1.58
CA LYS A 117 30.99 -34.59 -0.83
C LYS A 117 31.66 -33.60 -1.76
N VAL A 118 31.36 -32.31 -1.60
CA VAL A 118 31.99 -31.23 -2.38
C VAL A 118 32.60 -30.16 -1.47
N LYS A 119 33.72 -29.58 -1.93
CA LYS A 119 34.39 -28.50 -1.20
C LYS A 119 33.59 -27.20 -1.25
N THR A 120 33.02 -26.86 -2.41
CA THR A 120 32.27 -25.62 -2.56
C THR A 120 31.08 -25.82 -3.46
N LEU A 121 29.91 -25.38 -2.97
CA LEU A 121 28.72 -25.18 -3.77
C LEU A 121 28.65 -23.69 -4.12
N PHE A 122 28.78 -23.38 -5.40
CA PHE A 122 28.57 -22.05 -5.92
C PHE A 122 27.11 -21.88 -6.33
N VAL A 123 26.54 -20.71 -6.07
CA VAL A 123 25.22 -20.32 -6.56
C VAL A 123 25.37 -19.06 -7.36
N ARG A 124 25.09 -19.13 -8.66
CA ARG A 124 25.13 -17.98 -9.56
C ARG A 124 23.72 -17.59 -9.96
N GLY A 125 23.29 -16.40 -9.56
CA GLY A 125 21.99 -15.86 -9.93
C GLY A 125 22.08 -15.00 -11.18
N LYS A 126 21.10 -15.13 -12.08
CA LYS A 126 20.95 -14.25 -13.25
C LYS A 126 19.79 -13.28 -13.11
N GLY A 127 19.48 -12.88 -11.88
CA GLY A 127 18.50 -11.83 -11.60
C GLY A 127 17.05 -12.31 -11.49
N ASP A 128 16.79 -13.56 -11.06
CA ASP A 128 15.42 -14.04 -10.80
C ASP A 128 14.74 -13.20 -9.69
N PRO A 129 13.72 -12.38 -10.01
CA PRO A 129 13.02 -11.57 -9.02
C PRO A 129 11.91 -12.34 -8.29
N SER A 130 11.75 -13.63 -8.58
CA SER A 130 10.63 -14.48 -8.17
C SER A 130 11.03 -15.69 -7.33
N MET A 131 12.31 -15.82 -6.98
CA MET A 131 12.78 -16.87 -6.10
C MET A 131 12.21 -16.71 -4.68
N THR A 132 11.52 -17.73 -4.20
CA THR A 132 10.95 -17.80 -2.85
C THR A 132 11.60 -18.91 -2.04
N THR A 133 11.42 -18.90 -0.70
CA THR A 133 11.89 -20.01 0.16
C THR A 133 11.38 -21.37 -0.32
N GLU A 134 10.13 -21.45 -0.76
CA GLU A 134 9.52 -22.68 -1.28
C GLU A 134 10.24 -23.20 -2.52
N ARG A 135 10.50 -22.31 -3.50
CA ARG A 135 11.24 -22.67 -4.72
C ARG A 135 12.70 -23.01 -4.45
N LEU A 136 13.32 -22.34 -3.48
CA LEU A 136 14.66 -22.67 -3.02
C LEU A 136 14.69 -24.05 -2.35
N TYR A 137 13.67 -24.40 -1.56
CA TYR A 137 13.54 -25.73 -0.97
C TYR A 137 13.34 -26.82 -2.03
N ALA A 138 12.57 -26.55 -3.09
CA ALA A 138 12.48 -27.44 -4.25
C ALA A 138 13.86 -27.64 -4.90
N SER A 139 14.63 -26.56 -5.10
CA SER A 139 16.00 -26.63 -5.65
C SER A 139 16.93 -27.46 -4.75
N VAL A 140 16.84 -27.29 -3.42
CA VAL A 140 17.56 -28.10 -2.43
C VAL A 140 17.17 -29.58 -2.52
N SER A 141 15.90 -29.87 -2.75
CA SER A 141 15.43 -31.24 -2.96
C SER A 141 16.01 -31.84 -4.25
N GLU A 142 16.08 -31.09 -5.35
CA GLU A 142 16.76 -31.53 -6.57
C GLU A 142 18.25 -31.79 -6.32
N LEU A 143 18.95 -30.88 -5.64
CA LEU A 143 20.35 -31.07 -5.26
C LEU A 143 20.55 -32.34 -4.44
N PHE A 144 19.68 -32.65 -3.48
CA PHE A 144 19.76 -33.91 -2.73
C PHE A 144 19.62 -35.13 -3.65
N HIS A 145 18.72 -35.11 -4.63
CA HIS A 145 18.52 -36.23 -5.55
C HIS A 145 19.64 -36.38 -6.61
N THR A 146 20.43 -35.35 -6.86
CA THR A 146 21.66 -35.48 -7.67
C THR A 146 22.72 -36.38 -7.01
N GLY A 147 22.60 -36.64 -5.70
CA GLY A 147 23.58 -37.37 -4.91
C GLY A 147 24.41 -36.49 -3.99
N LEU A 148 24.20 -35.16 -3.97
CA LEU A 148 24.88 -34.25 -3.05
C LEU A 148 24.53 -34.63 -1.59
N ARG A 149 25.54 -34.79 -0.74
CA ARG A 149 25.38 -35.17 0.68
C ARG A 149 26.13 -34.26 1.64
N GLU A 150 27.22 -33.64 1.21
CA GLU A 150 28.00 -32.73 2.04
C GLU A 150 28.59 -31.60 1.21
N VAL A 151 28.55 -30.38 1.76
CA VAL A 151 29.20 -29.19 1.23
C VAL A 151 30.09 -28.58 2.32
N GLN A 152 31.34 -28.25 1.99
CA GLN A 152 32.17 -27.49 2.92
C GLN A 152 31.75 -26.02 2.92
N ASP A 153 31.96 -25.25 1.85
CA ASP A 153 31.57 -23.84 1.76
C ASP A 153 30.44 -23.58 0.75
N ILE A 154 29.65 -22.53 0.99
CA ILE A 154 28.69 -21.99 0.02
C ILE A 154 29.21 -20.64 -0.47
N VAL A 155 29.31 -20.49 -1.78
CA VAL A 155 29.76 -19.25 -2.44
C VAL A 155 28.63 -18.68 -3.29
N ILE A 156 28.27 -17.42 -3.03
CA ILE A 156 27.22 -16.74 -3.78
C ILE A 156 27.85 -15.80 -4.82
N ASP A 157 27.63 -16.12 -6.09
CA ASP A 157 28.05 -15.36 -7.26
C ASP A 157 26.90 -14.45 -7.71
N ASP A 158 26.98 -13.21 -7.26
CA ASP A 158 26.01 -12.15 -7.54
C ASP A 158 26.44 -11.24 -8.71
N SER A 159 27.47 -11.64 -9.46
CA SER A 159 28.17 -10.77 -10.42
C SER A 159 27.44 -10.54 -11.75
N TRP A 160 26.28 -11.18 -11.96
CA TRP A 160 25.44 -10.90 -13.13
C TRP A 160 24.91 -9.46 -13.12
N PHE A 161 24.76 -8.86 -11.94
CA PHE A 161 24.52 -7.43 -11.75
C PHE A 161 25.76 -6.76 -11.14
N ASP A 162 25.84 -5.44 -11.31
CA ASP A 162 26.85 -4.62 -10.66
C ASP A 162 26.58 -4.49 -9.15
N PRO A 163 27.60 -4.15 -8.34
CA PRO A 163 27.46 -4.04 -6.89
C PRO A 163 26.61 -2.83 -6.43
N GLU A 164 26.24 -1.91 -7.32
CA GLU A 164 25.36 -0.78 -7.01
C GLU A 164 23.92 -1.26 -6.83
N ARG A 165 23.49 -1.57 -5.60
CA ARG A 165 22.20 -2.22 -5.38
C ARG A 165 21.03 -1.24 -5.27
N THR A 166 21.30 0.03 -5.03
CA THR A 166 20.31 1.04 -4.71
C THR A 166 19.89 1.77 -5.98
N PRO A 167 18.62 1.70 -6.39
CA PRO A 167 18.15 2.38 -7.59
C PRO A 167 18.29 3.92 -7.45
N PRO A 168 18.58 4.64 -8.54
CA PRO A 168 18.62 6.10 -8.51
C PRO A 168 17.34 6.73 -7.95
N GLY A 169 17.47 7.69 -7.04
CA GLY A 169 16.36 8.39 -6.38
C GLY A 169 15.90 7.75 -5.07
N TYR A 170 16.32 6.52 -4.75
CA TYR A 170 15.99 5.88 -3.47
C TYR A 170 16.71 6.53 -2.29
N ASP A 171 17.80 7.24 -2.53
CA ASP A 171 18.54 8.05 -1.56
C ASP A 171 17.72 9.21 -0.95
N GLN A 172 16.57 9.54 -1.54
CA GLN A 172 15.63 10.53 -1.00
C GLN A 172 14.84 10.03 0.23
N GLU A 173 14.83 8.72 0.51
CA GLU A 173 14.14 8.12 1.67
C GLU A 173 15.09 7.18 2.43
N ASP A 174 15.32 7.44 3.73
CA ASP A 174 16.04 6.50 4.62
C ASP A 174 15.03 5.66 5.43
N SER A 175 14.67 4.51 4.86
CA SER A 175 13.59 3.66 5.37
C SER A 175 13.95 2.18 5.24
N ASP A 176 13.51 1.39 6.22
CA ASP A 176 13.73 -0.05 6.31
C ASP A 176 12.55 -0.88 5.79
N ARG A 177 11.57 -0.22 5.17
CA ARG A 177 10.36 -0.83 4.62
C ARG A 177 10.69 -1.72 3.41
N ALA A 178 9.91 -2.79 3.25
CA ALA A 178 10.14 -3.77 2.18
C ALA A 178 10.13 -3.20 0.75
N TYR A 179 9.42 -2.09 0.48
CA TYR A 179 9.43 -1.47 -0.85
C TYR A 179 10.74 -0.76 -1.20
N MET A 180 11.62 -0.56 -0.22
CA MET A 180 12.99 -0.04 -0.36
C MET A 180 14.03 -1.17 -0.55
N ALA A 181 13.57 -2.41 -0.80
CA ALA A 181 14.45 -3.55 -0.95
C ALA A 181 15.48 -3.34 -2.10
N PRO A 182 16.78 -3.54 -1.82
CA PRO A 182 17.83 -3.37 -2.81
C PRO A 182 17.82 -4.49 -3.86
N THR A 183 18.44 -4.24 -5.01
CA THR A 183 18.61 -5.24 -6.07
C THR A 183 19.73 -6.24 -5.76
N GLY A 184 19.64 -7.43 -6.35
CA GLY A 184 20.70 -8.44 -6.30
C GLY A 184 20.43 -9.53 -7.33
N ALA A 185 21.45 -9.96 -8.08
CA ALA A 185 21.29 -11.02 -9.07
C ALA A 185 20.91 -12.37 -8.44
N VAL A 186 21.31 -12.60 -7.19
CA VAL A 186 20.88 -13.65 -6.29
C VAL A 186 19.98 -13.01 -5.23
N SER A 187 18.68 -13.17 -5.41
CA SER A 187 17.64 -12.61 -4.54
C SER A 187 16.74 -13.70 -3.97
N LEU A 188 16.13 -13.44 -2.82
CA LEU A 188 15.19 -14.36 -2.18
C LEU A 188 14.04 -13.57 -1.54
N ASN A 189 12.80 -14.03 -1.71
CA ASN A 189 11.60 -13.42 -1.10
C ASN A 189 11.52 -11.90 -1.33
N TRP A 190 11.79 -11.47 -2.56
CA TRP A 190 11.81 -10.04 -2.96
C TRP A 190 12.78 -9.18 -2.14
N ASN A 191 13.81 -9.79 -1.56
CA ASN A 191 14.78 -9.16 -0.65
C ASN A 191 14.10 -8.48 0.55
N ALA A 192 13.06 -9.14 1.05
CA ALA A 192 12.39 -8.82 2.29
C ALA A 192 12.27 -10.07 3.18
N ALA A 193 12.08 -9.83 4.47
CA ALA A 193 11.73 -10.88 5.43
C ALA A 193 10.56 -10.45 6.29
N ALA A 194 9.71 -11.42 6.62
CA ALA A 194 8.64 -11.24 7.58
C ALA A 194 9.19 -11.48 9.00
N ILE A 195 8.74 -10.64 9.93
CA ILE A 195 9.11 -10.69 11.34
C ILE A 195 7.81 -10.86 12.11
N TYR A 196 7.63 -12.04 12.69
CA TYR A 196 6.48 -12.40 13.49
C TYR A 196 6.74 -12.11 14.96
N LEU A 197 5.79 -11.44 15.59
CA LEU A 197 5.84 -10.99 16.97
C LEU A 197 4.66 -11.61 17.71
N ARG A 198 4.93 -12.26 18.85
CA ARG A 198 3.90 -12.86 19.69
C ARG A 198 4.05 -12.39 21.13
N PRO A 199 2.95 -12.07 21.84
CA PRO A 199 3.02 -11.80 23.27
C PRO A 199 3.53 -13.04 24.02
N GLY A 200 4.20 -12.82 25.15
CA GLY A 200 4.40 -13.85 26.17
C GLY A 200 3.11 -14.10 26.95
N GLY A 201 3.04 -15.20 27.71
CA GLY A 201 1.78 -15.71 28.28
C GLY A 201 1.19 -14.96 29.48
N ALA A 202 1.69 -13.77 29.82
CA ALA A 202 1.11 -12.89 30.86
C ALA A 202 1.64 -11.45 30.68
N PRO A 203 0.93 -10.41 31.15
CA PRO A 203 1.44 -9.04 31.17
C PRO A 203 2.83 -8.93 31.83
N GLY A 204 3.74 -8.20 31.18
CA GLY A 204 5.14 -8.08 31.56
C GLY A 204 6.05 -9.21 31.09
N ALA A 205 5.51 -10.35 30.65
CA ALA A 205 6.30 -11.47 30.14
C ALA A 205 7.02 -11.09 28.83
N LYS A 206 8.15 -11.75 28.54
CA LYS A 206 8.91 -11.52 27.31
C LYS A 206 8.13 -12.04 26.10
N GLY A 207 7.98 -11.20 25.08
CA GLY A 207 7.42 -11.58 23.79
C GLY A 207 8.39 -12.38 22.93
N THR A 208 7.87 -13.11 21.96
CA THR A 208 8.66 -13.90 21.00
C THR A 208 8.81 -13.13 19.69
N VAL A 209 10.00 -13.19 19.10
CA VAL A 209 10.33 -12.59 17.80
C VAL A 209 10.87 -13.69 16.91
N GLU A 210 10.23 -13.92 15.78
CA GLU A 210 10.61 -14.97 14.83
C GLU A 210 10.76 -14.39 13.43
N MET A 211 11.80 -14.83 12.74
CA MET A 211 12.06 -14.50 11.36
C MET A 211 11.50 -15.58 10.47
N GLU A 212 10.85 -15.19 9.37
CA GLU A 212 10.41 -16.12 8.34
C GLU A 212 11.09 -15.78 6.99
N PRO A 213 11.92 -16.69 6.43
CA PRO A 213 12.31 -17.98 6.99
C PRO A 213 13.32 -17.87 8.15
N PRO A 214 13.38 -18.86 9.06
CA PRO A 214 14.41 -18.92 10.09
C PRO A 214 15.81 -18.98 9.47
N SER A 215 16.71 -18.11 9.91
CA SER A 215 18.05 -18.00 9.33
C SER A 215 19.07 -17.39 10.29
N ASP A 216 20.28 -17.95 10.33
CA ASP A 216 21.43 -17.39 11.07
C ASP A 216 21.95 -16.07 10.49
N TYR A 217 21.37 -15.62 9.38
CA TYR A 217 21.60 -14.30 8.81
C TYR A 217 21.15 -13.18 9.74
N PHE A 218 20.13 -13.41 10.56
CA PHE A 218 19.57 -12.39 11.45
C PHE A 218 20.24 -12.40 12.81
N VAL A 219 20.50 -11.21 13.34
CA VAL A 219 20.86 -10.97 14.74
C VAL A 219 19.70 -10.21 15.38
N VAL A 220 18.92 -10.92 16.20
CA VAL A 220 17.69 -10.38 16.79
C VAL A 220 17.94 -9.85 18.20
N GLU A 221 17.75 -8.55 18.39
CA GLU A 221 17.68 -7.88 19.69
C GLU A 221 16.22 -7.74 20.11
N ASN A 222 15.77 -8.65 20.96
CA ASN A 222 14.37 -8.75 21.40
C ASN A 222 14.15 -8.13 22.79
N ASN A 223 13.58 -6.92 22.79
CA ASN A 223 13.06 -6.20 23.96
C ASN A 223 11.53 -6.07 23.91
N LEU A 224 10.85 -7.05 23.29
CA LEU A 224 9.40 -7.13 23.25
C LEU A 224 8.87 -7.71 24.56
N THR A 225 7.81 -7.13 25.11
CA THR A 225 7.08 -7.67 26.25
C THR A 225 5.58 -7.73 25.99
N THR A 226 4.85 -8.42 26.84
CA THR A 226 3.38 -8.41 26.83
C THR A 226 2.88 -7.22 27.64
N GLY A 227 1.94 -6.47 27.08
CA GLY A 227 1.25 -5.36 27.73
C GLY A 227 -0.22 -5.66 28.01
N SER A 228 -0.93 -4.66 28.53
CA SER A 228 -2.38 -4.73 28.69
C SER A 228 -3.09 -4.78 27.33
N SER A 229 -4.40 -5.06 27.33
CA SER A 229 -5.24 -5.13 26.12
C SER A 229 -5.22 -3.89 25.22
N ARG A 230 -4.68 -2.75 25.72
CA ARG A 230 -4.58 -1.47 25.00
C ARG A 230 -3.14 -1.09 24.63
N ALA A 231 -2.15 -1.90 24.99
CA ALA A 231 -0.73 -1.57 24.83
C ALA A 231 -0.17 -2.16 23.52
N ARG A 232 -0.77 -1.84 22.37
CA ARG A 232 -0.21 -2.21 21.07
C ARG A 232 0.84 -1.20 20.62
N ARG A 233 2.05 -1.37 21.14
CA ARG A 233 3.08 -0.34 21.17
C ARG A 233 4.42 -0.93 20.76
N VAL A 234 4.58 -1.30 19.50
CA VAL A 234 5.76 -2.03 19.01
C VAL A 234 6.51 -1.21 17.97
N SER A 235 7.84 -1.18 18.11
CA SER A 235 8.75 -0.72 17.07
C SER A 235 9.63 -1.88 16.62
N VAL A 236 9.75 -2.05 15.30
CA VAL A 236 10.68 -2.99 14.68
C VAL A 236 11.56 -2.21 13.74
N THR A 237 12.87 -2.31 13.93
CA THR A 237 13.86 -1.67 13.06
C THR A 237 14.80 -2.72 12.48
N SER A 238 15.06 -2.61 11.19
CA SER A 238 16.02 -3.44 10.45
C SER A 238 17.24 -2.59 10.09
N LYS A 239 18.45 -3.05 10.39
CA LYS A 239 19.70 -2.34 10.08
C LYS A 239 20.76 -3.26 9.51
N PRO A 240 21.65 -2.75 8.63
CA PRO A 240 22.80 -3.51 8.19
C PRO A 240 23.72 -3.83 9.38
N GLY A 241 24.26 -5.05 9.40
CA GLY A 241 25.15 -5.58 10.43
C GLY A 241 26.42 -6.22 9.86
N GLY A 242 26.91 -5.73 8.72
CA GLY A 242 27.99 -6.35 7.95
C GLY A 242 27.45 -7.47 7.04
N GLU A 243 27.92 -8.70 7.23
CA GLU A 243 27.43 -9.89 6.51
C GLU A 243 26.07 -10.41 7.01
N LYS A 244 25.51 -9.76 8.04
CA LYS A 244 24.25 -10.12 8.71
C LYS A 244 23.30 -8.93 8.78
N GLN A 245 22.03 -9.19 9.07
CA GLN A 245 21.02 -8.17 9.32
C GLN A 245 20.71 -8.09 10.82
N LYS A 246 20.72 -6.87 11.39
CA LYS A 246 20.30 -6.64 12.78
C LYS A 246 18.83 -6.28 12.82
N ILE A 247 18.06 -7.01 13.63
CA ILE A 247 16.64 -6.76 13.86
C ILE A 247 16.47 -6.34 15.31
N LEU A 248 16.01 -5.11 15.53
CA LEU A 248 15.71 -4.58 16.86
C LEU A 248 14.20 -4.51 17.05
N VAL A 249 13.69 -5.22 18.04
CA VAL A 249 12.27 -5.18 18.42
C VAL A 249 12.13 -4.60 19.82
N ARG A 250 11.26 -3.60 19.97
CA ARG A 250 10.98 -2.94 21.25
C ARG A 250 9.49 -2.76 21.44
N GLY A 251 9.09 -2.73 22.71
CA GLY A 251 7.75 -2.29 23.11
C GLY A 251 6.86 -3.43 23.58
N GLN A 252 5.55 -3.24 23.48
CA GLN A 252 4.56 -4.14 24.08
C GLN A 252 3.53 -4.65 23.07
N LEU A 253 3.17 -5.93 23.18
CA LEU A 253 2.01 -6.53 22.51
C LEU A 253 0.92 -6.89 23.51
N PRO A 254 -0.37 -6.69 23.21
CA PRO A 254 -1.46 -7.13 24.08
C PRO A 254 -1.49 -8.65 24.28
N ASP A 255 -1.84 -9.10 25.49
CA ASP A 255 -1.96 -10.52 25.87
C ASP A 255 -3.04 -11.29 25.08
N ASN A 256 -4.01 -10.58 24.48
CA ASN A 256 -5.12 -11.14 23.71
C ASN A 256 -4.97 -11.02 22.18
N GLU A 257 -3.83 -10.52 21.69
CA GLU A 257 -3.58 -10.44 20.24
C GLU A 257 -2.89 -11.71 19.72
N GLY A 258 -3.31 -12.16 18.54
CA GLY A 258 -2.56 -13.12 17.74
C GLY A 258 -1.20 -12.57 17.29
N SER A 259 -0.50 -13.29 16.42
CA SER A 259 0.80 -12.82 15.93
C SER A 259 0.69 -11.54 15.09
N LEU A 260 1.42 -10.49 15.47
CA LEU A 260 1.67 -9.33 14.61
C LEU A 260 2.81 -9.68 13.64
N SER A 261 2.72 -9.26 12.38
CA SER A 261 3.82 -9.43 11.43
C SER A 261 4.19 -8.12 10.76
N VAL A 262 5.49 -7.90 10.60
CA VAL A 262 6.02 -6.74 9.87
C VAL A 262 7.02 -7.21 8.83
N TRP A 263 7.10 -6.48 7.72
CA TRP A 263 8.00 -6.80 6.62
C TRP A 263 9.10 -5.76 6.51
N LYS A 264 10.35 -6.22 6.48
CA LYS A 264 11.53 -5.35 6.41
C LYS A 264 12.42 -5.71 5.24
N LYS A 265 13.08 -4.69 4.67
CA LYS A 265 14.08 -4.89 3.63
C LYS A 265 15.29 -5.66 4.15
N ILE A 266 15.98 -6.32 3.22
CA ILE A 266 17.24 -7.03 3.43
C ILE A 266 18.35 -6.26 2.74
N ASP A 267 19.32 -5.76 3.50
CA ASP A 267 20.39 -4.91 2.96
C ASP A 267 21.45 -5.70 2.17
N ASN A 268 21.64 -7.00 2.47
CA ASN A 268 22.60 -7.87 1.77
C ASN A 268 21.91 -9.13 1.21
N PRO A 269 21.24 -9.02 0.04
CA PRO A 269 20.49 -10.12 -0.56
C PRO A 269 21.27 -11.42 -0.80
N PRO A 270 22.51 -11.40 -1.33
CA PRO A 270 23.27 -12.63 -1.55
C PRO A 270 23.55 -13.39 -0.25
N MET A 271 23.85 -12.68 0.84
CA MET A 271 24.10 -13.33 2.12
C MET A 271 22.81 -13.89 2.71
N TYR A 272 21.69 -13.16 2.65
CA TYR A 272 20.40 -13.68 3.07
C TYR A 272 20.01 -14.95 2.32
N PHE A 273 20.20 -14.99 0.99
CA PHE A 273 19.99 -16.18 0.19
C PHE A 273 20.89 -17.33 0.67
N GLY A 274 22.19 -17.09 0.78
CA GLY A 274 23.17 -18.13 1.10
C GLY A 274 23.00 -18.74 2.50
N TYR A 275 22.68 -17.91 3.51
CA TYR A 275 22.38 -18.40 4.85
C TYR A 275 21.05 -19.18 4.90
N THR A 276 20.05 -18.75 4.14
CA THR A 276 18.79 -19.50 4.04
C THR A 276 18.98 -20.82 3.31
N LEU A 277 19.74 -20.83 2.20
CA LEU A 277 20.13 -22.05 1.50
C LEU A 277 20.86 -23.02 2.44
N LYS A 278 21.82 -22.52 3.23
CA LYS A 278 22.54 -23.33 4.22
C LYS A 278 21.56 -24.05 5.17
N GLN A 279 20.59 -23.32 5.72
CA GLN A 279 19.59 -23.87 6.63
C GLN A 279 18.71 -24.93 5.93
N LEU A 280 18.27 -24.67 4.71
CA LEU A 280 17.46 -25.63 3.93
C LEU A 280 18.23 -26.88 3.53
N LEU A 281 19.50 -26.77 3.16
CA LEU A 281 20.37 -27.92 2.89
C LEU A 281 20.49 -28.82 4.12
N ILE A 282 20.77 -28.22 5.29
CA ILE A 282 20.88 -28.93 6.56
C ILE A 282 19.55 -29.63 6.92
N SER A 283 18.42 -28.92 6.80
CA SER A 283 17.10 -29.50 7.12
C SER A 283 16.72 -30.65 6.18
N ARG A 284 17.21 -30.63 4.93
CA ARG A 284 17.02 -31.72 3.96
C ARG A 284 18.00 -32.89 4.14
N GLY A 285 18.97 -32.78 5.04
CA GLY A 285 19.96 -33.81 5.36
C GLY A 285 21.30 -33.69 4.63
N ILE A 286 21.55 -32.59 3.90
CA ILE A 286 22.85 -32.28 3.29
C ILE A 286 23.69 -31.55 4.34
N LYS A 287 24.84 -32.13 4.71
CA LYS A 287 25.73 -31.54 5.72
C LYS A 287 26.41 -30.29 5.16
N VAL A 288 26.42 -29.20 5.93
CA VAL A 288 27.17 -27.98 5.58
C VAL A 288 28.15 -27.63 6.71
N LYS A 289 29.45 -27.76 6.46
CA LYS A 289 30.50 -27.62 7.51
C LYS A 289 31.06 -26.21 7.66
N GLY A 290 31.16 -25.48 6.56
CA GLY A 290 31.85 -24.20 6.45
C GLY A 290 30.90 -23.00 6.42
N ARG A 291 31.37 -21.94 5.77
CA ARG A 291 30.73 -20.62 5.81
C ARG A 291 30.05 -20.29 4.48
N VAL A 292 29.10 -19.37 4.56
CA VAL A 292 28.53 -18.67 3.41
C VAL A 292 29.44 -17.47 3.14
N LYS A 293 29.80 -17.23 1.88
CA LYS A 293 30.57 -16.05 1.45
C LYS A 293 30.17 -15.62 0.05
N GLN A 294 30.45 -14.38 -0.32
CA GLN A 294 30.34 -13.93 -1.71
C GLN A 294 31.62 -14.28 -2.48
N GLY A 295 31.48 -14.52 -3.79
CA GLY A 295 32.62 -14.80 -4.66
C GLY A 295 32.19 -15.25 -6.06
N LEU A 296 33.12 -15.21 -7.00
CA LEU A 296 32.85 -15.62 -8.38
C LEU A 296 32.87 -17.15 -8.50
N ALA A 297 31.92 -17.71 -9.23
CA ALA A 297 31.96 -19.12 -9.61
C ALA A 297 33.00 -19.33 -10.73
N PRO A 298 33.85 -20.36 -10.65
CA PRO A 298 34.90 -20.60 -11.64
C PRO A 298 34.35 -20.82 -13.06
N SER A 299 35.12 -20.44 -14.08
CA SER A 299 34.71 -20.58 -15.49
C SER A 299 34.64 -22.03 -15.98
N ARG A 300 35.37 -22.96 -15.36
CA ARG A 300 35.37 -24.40 -15.68
C ARG A 300 34.48 -25.26 -14.78
N ALA A 301 33.62 -24.63 -13.98
CA ALA A 301 32.81 -25.31 -12.99
C ALA A 301 31.67 -26.12 -13.64
N LYS A 302 31.25 -27.19 -12.97
CA LYS A 302 30.22 -28.13 -13.43
C LYS A 302 28.86 -27.75 -12.85
N LEU A 303 27.88 -27.61 -13.74
CA LEU A 303 26.50 -27.35 -13.38
C LEU A 303 25.87 -28.60 -12.76
N LEU A 304 25.32 -28.46 -11.56
CA LEU A 304 24.63 -29.54 -10.86
C LEU A 304 23.11 -29.42 -11.00
N HIS A 305 22.58 -28.20 -10.94
CA HIS A 305 21.15 -27.91 -11.09
C HIS A 305 20.93 -26.47 -11.57
N VAL A 306 19.88 -26.24 -12.35
CA VAL A 306 19.39 -24.89 -12.69
C VAL A 306 17.95 -24.78 -12.20
N ALA A 307 17.71 -23.81 -11.33
CA ALA A 307 16.36 -23.42 -10.95
C ALA A 307 15.90 -22.30 -11.89
N GLN A 308 14.86 -22.57 -12.68
CA GLN A 308 14.26 -21.58 -13.57
C GLN A 308 13.10 -20.86 -12.89
N SER A 309 12.97 -19.56 -13.15
CA SER A 309 11.81 -18.76 -12.76
C SER A 309 10.52 -19.25 -13.39
N GLU A 310 9.38 -18.82 -12.86
CA GLU A 310 8.14 -18.79 -13.67
C GLU A 310 8.37 -17.95 -14.93
N THR A 311 7.54 -18.17 -15.95
CA THR A 311 7.58 -17.36 -17.18
C THR A 311 7.37 -15.88 -16.86
N PHE A 312 7.95 -15.03 -17.70
CA PHE A 312 7.91 -13.59 -17.51
C PHE A 312 6.48 -13.04 -17.47
N ASP A 313 5.50 -13.62 -18.16
CA ASP A 313 4.09 -13.20 -18.06
C ASP A 313 3.54 -13.25 -16.61
N ILE A 314 3.97 -14.23 -15.80
CA ILE A 314 3.58 -14.35 -14.39
C ILE A 314 4.30 -13.31 -13.54
N ILE A 315 5.58 -13.09 -13.80
CA ILE A 315 6.38 -12.06 -13.13
C ILE A 315 5.84 -10.66 -13.45
N LEU A 316 5.41 -10.43 -14.70
CA LEU A 316 4.78 -9.20 -15.18
C LEU A 316 3.47 -8.91 -14.44
N LYS A 317 2.64 -9.93 -14.20
CA LYS A 317 1.43 -9.80 -13.35
C LYS A 317 1.81 -9.36 -11.93
N ARG A 318 2.88 -9.91 -11.34
CA ARG A 318 3.36 -9.49 -10.01
C ARG A 318 3.87 -8.05 -10.02
N LEU A 319 4.59 -7.64 -11.06
CA LEU A 319 5.04 -6.24 -11.24
C LEU A 319 3.84 -5.29 -11.19
N ASN A 320 2.84 -5.52 -12.04
CA ASN A 320 1.78 -4.53 -12.26
C ASN A 320 0.64 -4.63 -11.25
N LYS A 321 0.18 -5.84 -10.88
CA LYS A 321 -0.93 -6.00 -9.92
C LYS A 321 -0.51 -5.66 -8.49
N LEU A 322 0.70 -6.04 -8.07
CA LEU A 322 1.22 -5.73 -6.73
C LEU A 322 2.01 -4.41 -6.70
N SER A 323 2.23 -3.79 -7.86
CA SER A 323 3.04 -2.57 -7.98
C SER A 323 4.45 -2.73 -7.42
N SER A 324 5.07 -3.91 -7.61
CA SER A 324 6.35 -4.24 -6.97
C SER A 324 7.49 -3.36 -7.49
N ASN A 325 8.04 -2.53 -6.61
CA ASN A 325 9.22 -1.73 -6.90
C ASN A 325 10.43 -2.63 -7.20
N PHE A 326 10.66 -3.61 -6.32
CA PHE A 326 11.74 -4.58 -6.45
C PHE A 326 11.76 -5.25 -7.83
N VAL A 327 10.62 -5.78 -8.29
CA VAL A 327 10.56 -6.43 -9.61
C VAL A 327 10.90 -5.44 -10.74
N ALA A 328 10.45 -4.18 -10.65
CA ALA A 328 10.73 -3.19 -11.68
C ALA A 328 12.23 -2.91 -11.84
N GLU A 329 12.95 -2.79 -10.73
CA GLU A 329 14.38 -2.47 -10.71
C GLU A 329 15.23 -3.69 -11.09
N MET A 330 14.82 -4.88 -10.67
CA MET A 330 15.41 -6.14 -11.11
C MET A 330 15.30 -6.30 -12.64
N LEU A 331 14.15 -5.94 -13.23
CA LEU A 331 13.95 -6.01 -14.68
C LEU A 331 14.82 -5.02 -15.46
N LEU A 332 15.04 -3.80 -14.93
CA LEU A 332 15.97 -2.87 -15.57
C LEU A 332 17.38 -3.48 -15.66
N LYS A 333 17.92 -3.97 -14.55
CA LYS A 333 19.24 -4.58 -14.56
C LYS A 333 19.31 -5.84 -15.42
N ALA A 334 18.26 -6.67 -15.39
CA ALA A 334 18.16 -7.85 -16.24
C ALA A 334 18.21 -7.48 -17.72
N MET A 335 17.37 -6.56 -18.19
CA MET A 335 17.43 -6.07 -19.57
C MET A 335 18.81 -5.51 -19.92
N GLY A 336 19.42 -4.76 -18.99
CA GLY A 336 20.77 -4.22 -19.15
C GLY A 336 21.84 -5.31 -19.31
N ALA A 337 21.74 -6.42 -18.59
CA ALA A 337 22.64 -7.56 -18.72
C ALA A 337 22.38 -8.34 -20.02
N GLU A 338 21.12 -8.61 -20.35
CA GLU A 338 20.72 -9.40 -21.52
C GLU A 338 21.06 -8.70 -22.85
N ARG A 339 20.89 -7.37 -22.92
CA ARG A 339 21.16 -6.59 -24.15
C ARG A 339 22.50 -5.88 -24.16
N GLY A 340 22.98 -5.44 -23.00
CA GLY A 340 24.24 -4.71 -22.85
C GLY A 340 25.40 -5.53 -22.29
N GLY A 341 25.20 -6.85 -22.09
CA GLY A 341 26.16 -7.76 -21.46
C GLY A 341 26.27 -7.58 -19.95
N ALA A 342 26.61 -8.66 -19.23
CA ALA A 342 26.88 -8.61 -17.80
C ALA A 342 28.17 -7.81 -17.47
N PRO A 343 28.24 -7.13 -16.30
CA PRO A 343 27.16 -6.97 -15.34
C PRO A 343 26.06 -6.04 -15.86
N GLY A 344 24.81 -6.38 -15.53
CA GLY A 344 23.67 -5.50 -15.71
C GLY A 344 23.71 -4.34 -14.74
N THR A 345 23.48 -3.12 -15.23
CA THR A 345 23.49 -1.89 -14.44
C THR A 345 22.19 -1.12 -14.66
N PHE A 346 21.83 -0.21 -13.74
CA PHE A 346 20.66 0.65 -13.94
C PHE A 346 20.78 1.49 -15.21
N GLN A 347 21.97 2.02 -15.51
CA GLN A 347 22.22 2.81 -16.72
C GLN A 347 22.01 1.99 -18.00
N LYS A 348 22.52 0.75 -18.05
CA LYS A 348 22.29 -0.15 -19.20
C LYS A 348 20.80 -0.48 -19.34
N GLY A 349 20.11 -0.73 -18.22
CA GLY A 349 18.67 -0.98 -18.20
C GLY A 349 17.86 0.19 -18.75
N VAL A 350 18.14 1.40 -18.27
CA VAL A 350 17.51 2.63 -18.78
C VAL A 350 17.79 2.80 -20.27
N ALA A 351 19.03 2.60 -20.73
CA ALA A 351 19.36 2.70 -22.15
C ALA A 351 18.55 1.72 -23.04
N VAL A 352 18.24 0.52 -22.55
CA VAL A 352 17.34 -0.42 -23.25
C VAL A 352 15.91 0.14 -23.32
N VAL A 353 15.41 0.73 -22.24
CA VAL A 353 14.08 1.37 -22.23
C VAL A 353 14.05 2.57 -23.16
N GLU A 354 15.09 3.40 -23.17
CA GLU A 354 15.19 4.57 -24.05
C GLU A 354 15.21 4.15 -25.52
N ALA A 355 15.97 3.10 -25.87
CA ALA A 355 15.97 2.55 -27.22
C ALA A 355 14.59 2.02 -27.65
N PHE A 356 13.85 1.36 -26.74
CA PHE A 356 12.48 0.92 -26.98
C PHE A 356 11.53 2.11 -27.20
N LEU A 357 11.61 3.14 -26.34
CA LEU A 357 10.79 4.33 -26.44
C LEU A 357 11.01 5.06 -27.78
N GLU A 358 12.26 5.22 -28.21
CA GLU A 358 12.58 5.91 -29.45
C GLU A 358 12.24 5.07 -30.69
N ARG A 359 12.65 3.79 -30.73
CA ARG A 359 12.57 2.97 -31.94
C ARG A 359 11.20 2.31 -32.15
N ASP A 360 10.60 1.80 -31.08
CA ASP A 360 9.34 1.05 -31.18
C ASP A 360 8.12 1.96 -30.96
N VAL A 361 8.18 2.85 -29.96
CA VAL A 361 7.04 3.71 -29.59
C VAL A 361 7.06 5.05 -30.35
N GLY A 362 8.25 5.55 -30.70
CA GLY A 362 8.48 6.84 -31.35
C GLY A 362 8.41 8.04 -30.41
N ILE A 363 8.76 7.85 -29.14
CA ILE A 363 8.95 8.91 -28.13
C ILE A 363 10.43 9.31 -28.15
N PRO A 364 10.79 10.52 -28.61
CA PRO A 364 12.20 10.92 -28.73
C PRO A 364 12.91 11.02 -27.39
N SER A 365 14.19 10.68 -27.36
CA SER A 365 15.02 10.95 -26.18
C SER A 365 15.05 12.45 -25.85
N GLY A 366 15.10 12.77 -24.56
CA GLY A 366 15.08 14.15 -24.08
C GLY A 366 13.68 14.76 -23.91
N THR A 367 12.61 14.07 -24.34
CA THR A 367 11.23 14.51 -24.05
C THR A 367 10.69 13.95 -22.73
N TYR A 368 11.39 13.04 -22.07
CA TYR A 368 11.04 12.45 -20.78
C TYR A 368 12.29 12.30 -19.91
N VAL A 369 12.10 11.99 -18.64
CA VAL A 369 13.18 11.65 -17.71
C VAL A 369 12.86 10.30 -17.06
N MET A 370 13.74 9.32 -17.25
CA MET A 370 13.67 8.04 -16.56
C MET A 370 15.00 7.77 -15.84
N LYS A 371 14.94 7.63 -14.52
CA LYS A 371 16.08 7.36 -13.64
C LYS A 371 15.97 6.00 -12.96
N ASN A 372 14.75 5.53 -12.70
CA ASN A 372 14.50 4.21 -12.11
C ASN A 372 13.26 3.55 -12.75
N GLY A 373 13.11 2.24 -12.55
CA GLY A 373 12.07 1.44 -13.22
C GLY A 373 10.74 1.42 -12.48
N SER A 374 10.77 1.70 -11.18
CA SER A 374 9.63 1.61 -10.28
C SER A 374 8.79 2.87 -10.25
N GLY A 375 9.37 4.04 -10.53
CA GLY A 375 8.68 5.30 -10.29
C GLY A 375 8.58 5.69 -8.81
N LEU A 376 9.45 5.12 -7.95
CA LEU A 376 9.58 5.55 -6.56
C LEU A 376 10.33 6.89 -6.49
N ASN A 377 9.93 7.72 -5.53
CA ASN A 377 10.49 9.04 -5.24
C ASN A 377 10.43 10.03 -6.41
N ASP A 378 10.98 11.22 -6.22
CA ASP A 378 10.91 12.28 -7.24
C ASP A 378 12.07 12.21 -8.23
N ALA A 379 12.05 11.19 -9.10
CA ALA A 379 13.16 10.91 -10.02
C ALA A 379 12.77 10.85 -11.51
N ASN A 380 11.50 10.60 -11.83
CA ASN A 380 11.04 10.36 -13.20
C ASN A 380 10.05 11.43 -13.66
N ARG A 381 10.08 11.79 -14.95
CA ARG A 381 9.14 12.71 -15.59
C ARG A 381 8.60 12.14 -16.89
N PHE A 382 7.29 12.00 -16.98
CA PHE A 382 6.57 11.59 -18.19
C PHE A 382 5.32 12.46 -18.37
N SER A 383 4.80 12.53 -19.59
CA SER A 383 3.54 13.20 -19.88
C SER A 383 2.41 12.19 -20.05
N ALA A 384 1.16 12.65 -19.94
CA ALA A 384 0.01 11.77 -20.15
C ALA A 384 -0.05 11.27 -21.60
N ALA A 385 0.39 12.11 -22.55
CA ALA A 385 0.55 11.74 -23.95
C ALA A 385 1.57 10.61 -24.13
N HIS A 386 2.73 10.66 -23.46
CA HIS A 386 3.73 9.58 -23.49
C HIS A 386 3.14 8.26 -22.99
N LEU A 387 2.50 8.26 -21.81
CA LEU A 387 1.91 7.03 -21.26
C LEU A 387 0.81 6.46 -22.17
N ASN A 388 -0.06 7.30 -22.72
CA ASN A 388 -1.09 6.84 -23.67
C ASN A 388 -0.49 6.25 -24.94
N ARG A 389 0.60 6.82 -25.45
CA ARG A 389 1.27 6.30 -26.65
C ARG A 389 1.88 4.93 -26.41
N ILE A 390 2.45 4.70 -25.23
CA ILE A 390 2.97 3.38 -24.81
C ILE A 390 1.82 2.36 -24.67
N LEU A 391 0.73 2.75 -24.00
CA LEU A 391 -0.46 1.90 -23.86
C LEU A 391 -1.05 1.55 -25.24
N ARG A 392 -1.19 2.53 -26.15
CA ARG A 392 -1.63 2.29 -27.52
C ARG A 392 -0.72 1.31 -28.26
N HIS A 393 0.58 1.53 -28.21
CA HIS A 393 1.57 0.67 -28.85
C HIS A 393 1.45 -0.79 -28.35
N MET A 394 1.32 -0.99 -27.04
CA MET A 394 1.17 -2.33 -26.47
C MET A 394 -0.18 -2.97 -26.80
N TYR A 395 -1.26 -2.18 -26.85
CA TYR A 395 -2.59 -2.68 -27.21
C TYR A 395 -2.64 -3.18 -28.65
N GLU A 396 -2.07 -2.44 -29.58
CA GLU A 396 -2.06 -2.73 -31.02
C GLU A 396 -1.10 -3.89 -31.38
N ARG A 397 -0.15 -4.22 -30.50
CA ARG A 397 0.80 -5.31 -30.68
C ARG A 397 0.25 -6.66 -30.22
N PHE A 398 -0.62 -7.26 -31.03
CA PHE A 398 -1.34 -8.51 -30.71
C PHE A 398 -0.49 -9.63 -30.07
N PRO A 399 0.75 -9.92 -30.49
CA PRO A 399 1.56 -10.98 -29.86
C PRO A 399 1.93 -10.74 -28.39
N LEU A 400 1.86 -9.51 -27.89
CA LEU A 400 2.21 -9.14 -26.51
C LEU A 400 1.05 -8.49 -25.74
N SER A 401 0.00 -8.08 -26.47
CA SER A 401 -1.16 -7.35 -25.93
C SER A 401 -1.91 -8.15 -24.84
N PRO A 402 -2.21 -9.47 -25.00
CA PRO A 402 -2.88 -10.25 -23.97
C PRO A 402 -2.12 -10.28 -22.63
N GLU A 403 -0.80 -10.48 -22.68
CA GLU A 403 0.05 -10.58 -21.49
C GLU A 403 0.15 -9.22 -20.81
N TYR A 404 0.40 -8.15 -21.58
CA TYR A 404 0.45 -6.79 -21.05
C TYR A 404 -0.89 -6.37 -20.42
N LEU A 405 -2.02 -6.57 -21.12
CA LEU A 405 -3.36 -6.23 -20.65
C LEU A 405 -3.78 -7.06 -19.43
N SER A 406 -3.42 -8.35 -19.39
CA SER A 406 -3.74 -9.24 -18.26
C SER A 406 -2.95 -8.88 -16.98
N SER A 407 -1.78 -8.26 -17.14
CA SER A 407 -0.93 -7.84 -16.02
C SER A 407 -1.49 -6.65 -15.22
N LEU A 408 -2.35 -5.82 -15.82
CA LEU A 408 -2.91 -4.64 -15.15
C LEU A 408 -3.95 -5.00 -14.09
N GLY A 409 -4.10 -4.14 -13.08
CA GLY A 409 -5.14 -4.30 -12.05
C GLY A 409 -6.53 -4.12 -12.63
N ILE A 410 -7.50 -4.88 -12.15
CA ILE A 410 -8.90 -4.85 -12.60
C ILE A 410 -9.73 -4.14 -11.52
N ALA A 411 -10.40 -3.06 -11.92
CA ALA A 411 -11.28 -2.28 -11.05
C ALA A 411 -12.28 -3.16 -10.28
N GLY A 412 -12.30 -3.04 -8.95
CA GLY A 412 -13.17 -3.78 -8.03
C GLY A 412 -12.89 -5.28 -7.93
N LYS A 413 -11.80 -5.79 -8.52
CA LYS A 413 -11.53 -7.24 -8.59
C LYS A 413 -10.16 -7.65 -8.08
N ASP A 414 -9.07 -6.99 -8.51
CA ASP A 414 -7.72 -7.41 -8.15
C ASP A 414 -6.69 -6.28 -8.12
N GLY A 415 -5.46 -6.65 -7.72
CA GLY A 415 -4.33 -5.73 -7.61
C GLY A 415 -4.60 -4.53 -6.71
N THR A 416 -3.97 -3.40 -7.02
CA THR A 416 -4.16 -2.13 -6.32
C THR A 416 -5.53 -1.47 -6.58
N LEU A 417 -6.35 -2.03 -7.47
CA LEU A 417 -7.70 -1.56 -7.77
C LEU A 417 -8.80 -2.41 -7.14
N LYS A 418 -8.43 -3.44 -6.37
CA LYS A 418 -9.35 -4.43 -5.80
C LYS A 418 -10.51 -3.84 -5.00
N TYR A 419 -10.31 -2.69 -4.36
CA TYR A 419 -11.32 -1.97 -3.55
C TYR A 419 -11.68 -0.58 -4.09
N ARG A 420 -11.32 -0.29 -5.34
CA ARG A 420 -11.65 0.97 -6.02
C ARG A 420 -12.78 0.74 -7.02
N PHE A 421 -13.50 1.81 -7.35
CA PHE A 421 -14.59 1.83 -8.35
C PHE A 421 -15.86 1.04 -8.01
N GLU A 422 -16.01 0.54 -6.79
CA GLU A 422 -17.19 -0.25 -6.43
C GLU A 422 -18.50 0.55 -6.58
N GLY A 423 -19.55 -0.11 -7.05
CA GLY A 423 -20.83 0.54 -7.36
C GLY A 423 -20.86 1.34 -8.67
N SER A 424 -19.78 1.32 -9.45
CA SER A 424 -19.71 1.99 -10.77
C SER A 424 -19.58 1.01 -11.94
N GLU A 425 -19.83 1.49 -13.16
CA GLU A 425 -19.67 0.72 -14.40
C GLU A 425 -18.21 0.32 -14.68
N ALA A 426 -17.23 0.91 -13.98
CA ALA A 426 -15.82 0.56 -14.16
C ALA A 426 -15.46 -0.84 -13.63
N VAL A 427 -16.23 -1.39 -12.68
CA VAL A 427 -15.93 -2.70 -12.08
C VAL A 427 -15.86 -3.79 -13.16
N GLY A 428 -14.72 -4.47 -13.24
CA GLY A 428 -14.46 -5.51 -14.23
C GLY A 428 -14.22 -5.02 -15.67
N ARG A 429 -14.52 -3.75 -15.98
CA ARG A 429 -14.35 -3.15 -17.31
C ARG A 429 -13.08 -2.30 -17.45
N LEU A 430 -12.66 -1.66 -16.35
CA LEU A 430 -11.45 -0.84 -16.29
C LEU A 430 -10.26 -1.68 -15.83
N ARG A 431 -9.17 -1.62 -16.60
CA ARG A 431 -7.88 -2.23 -16.31
C ARG A 431 -6.80 -1.17 -16.29
N ALA A 432 -6.16 -0.93 -15.15
CA ALA A 432 -5.18 0.15 -15.04
C ALA A 432 -4.05 -0.14 -14.06
N LYS A 433 -2.97 0.63 -14.23
CA LYS A 433 -1.91 0.78 -13.24
C LYS A 433 -2.17 2.03 -12.41
N THR A 434 -2.00 1.89 -11.10
CA THR A 434 -2.04 3.00 -10.14
C THR A 434 -0.64 3.51 -9.83
N GLY A 435 -0.55 4.77 -9.41
CA GLY A 435 0.62 5.34 -8.75
C GLY A 435 0.19 6.29 -7.64
N THR A 436 0.85 6.21 -6.49
CA THR A 436 0.66 7.14 -5.38
C THR A 436 2.01 7.32 -4.68
N LEU A 437 2.45 8.57 -4.55
CA LEU A 437 3.54 9.01 -3.68
C LEU A 437 3.02 10.16 -2.81
N GLU A 438 3.93 10.83 -2.11
CA GLU A 438 3.63 12.12 -1.51
C GLU A 438 3.25 13.14 -2.61
N ASN A 439 2.11 13.80 -2.46
CA ASN A 439 1.57 14.83 -3.38
C ASN A 439 1.48 14.43 -4.87
N VAL A 440 1.58 13.14 -5.20
CA VAL A 440 1.48 12.60 -6.57
C VAL A 440 0.52 11.41 -6.60
N SER A 441 -0.42 11.43 -7.55
CA SER A 441 -1.28 10.30 -7.83
C SER A 441 -1.52 10.14 -9.33
N ALA A 442 -1.60 8.90 -9.79
CA ALA A 442 -1.76 8.57 -11.20
C ALA A 442 -2.62 7.32 -11.40
N LEU A 443 -3.34 7.30 -12.52
CA LEU A 443 -4.13 6.16 -12.99
C LEU A 443 -4.10 6.13 -14.52
N SER A 444 -3.55 5.06 -15.11
CA SER A 444 -3.45 4.92 -16.56
C SER A 444 -3.74 3.48 -16.99
N GLY A 445 -4.48 3.32 -18.08
CA GLY A 445 -4.84 2.00 -18.60
C GLY A 445 -5.92 2.01 -19.68
N TYR A 446 -6.75 0.98 -19.66
CA TYR A 446 -7.78 0.69 -20.65
C TYR A 446 -9.14 0.57 -19.99
N VAL A 447 -10.19 0.89 -20.73
CA VAL A 447 -11.56 0.64 -20.30
C VAL A 447 -12.44 0.36 -21.50
N GLN A 448 -13.31 -0.65 -21.38
CA GLN A 448 -14.46 -0.80 -22.26
C GLN A 448 -15.65 -0.11 -21.60
N ALA A 449 -16.15 0.97 -22.20
CA ALA A 449 -17.30 1.68 -21.65
C ALA A 449 -18.60 0.89 -21.81
N ALA A 450 -19.63 1.27 -21.07
CA ALA A 450 -20.95 0.65 -21.11
C ALA A 450 -21.58 0.63 -22.51
N GLY A 451 -21.37 1.70 -23.29
CA GLY A 451 -21.78 1.81 -24.70
C GLY A 451 -20.94 0.97 -25.69
N GLY A 452 -19.92 0.26 -25.21
CA GLY A 452 -19.08 -0.64 -26.00
C GLY A 452 -17.80 -0.04 -26.55
N GLU A 453 -17.71 1.29 -26.65
CA GLU A 453 -16.48 1.99 -27.07
C GLU A 453 -15.33 1.73 -26.09
N LYS A 454 -14.13 1.51 -26.63
CA LYS A 454 -12.92 1.24 -25.85
C LYS A 454 -12.04 2.48 -25.81
N PHE A 455 -11.51 2.78 -24.63
CA PHE A 455 -10.64 3.92 -24.40
C PHE A 455 -9.30 3.49 -23.81
N ILE A 456 -8.26 4.20 -24.23
CA ILE A 456 -6.96 4.24 -23.55
C ILE A 456 -6.89 5.59 -22.84
N PHE A 457 -6.49 5.60 -21.58
CA PHE A 457 -6.39 6.82 -20.80
C PHE A 457 -5.14 6.85 -19.93
N ALA A 458 -4.65 8.07 -19.70
CA ALA A 458 -3.61 8.37 -18.74
C ALA A 458 -3.99 9.63 -17.98
N MET A 459 -4.01 9.53 -16.65
CA MET A 459 -4.36 10.62 -15.74
C MET A 459 -3.26 10.73 -14.69
N MET A 460 -2.68 11.91 -14.53
CA MET A 460 -1.64 12.20 -13.56
C MET A 460 -1.97 13.51 -12.84
N VAL A 461 -1.78 13.49 -11.53
CA VAL A 461 -2.02 14.62 -10.62
C VAL A 461 -0.79 14.78 -9.76
N ASN A 462 -0.19 15.96 -9.79
CA ASN A 462 1.00 16.32 -9.03
C ASN A 462 0.73 17.57 -8.21
N ASP A 463 1.58 17.80 -7.21
CA ASP A 463 1.66 19.03 -6.42
C ASP A 463 0.33 19.40 -5.75
N TYR A 464 -0.49 18.39 -5.41
CA TYR A 464 -1.71 18.62 -4.65
C TYR A 464 -1.39 18.83 -3.18
N SER A 465 -2.08 19.78 -2.53
CA SER A 465 -1.96 19.99 -1.09
C SER A 465 -2.81 18.97 -0.32
N GLY A 466 -2.28 18.48 0.80
CA GLY A 466 -3.01 17.62 1.72
C GLY A 466 -3.07 16.17 1.24
N ARG A 467 -4.19 15.49 1.53
CA ARG A 467 -4.25 14.02 1.47
C ARG A 467 -4.41 13.47 0.07
N SER A 468 -3.81 12.31 -0.18
CA SER A 468 -3.97 11.57 -1.44
C SER A 468 -5.38 11.01 -1.64
N GLY A 469 -6.08 10.61 -0.56
CA GLY A 469 -7.40 9.96 -0.63
C GLY A 469 -8.44 10.73 -1.46
N PRO A 470 -8.70 12.03 -1.19
CA PRO A 470 -9.58 12.84 -2.03
C PRO A 470 -9.17 12.93 -3.50
N VAL A 471 -7.87 13.02 -3.80
CA VAL A 471 -7.35 13.05 -5.18
C VAL A 471 -7.53 11.71 -5.87
N VAL A 472 -7.27 10.60 -5.18
CA VAL A 472 -7.52 9.23 -5.65
C VAL A 472 -9.00 9.03 -5.95
N ARG A 473 -9.92 9.56 -5.13
CA ARG A 473 -11.37 9.55 -5.42
C ARG A 473 -11.73 10.39 -6.64
N GLY A 474 -11.07 11.54 -6.85
CA GLY A 474 -11.22 12.33 -8.08
C GLY A 474 -10.81 11.53 -9.32
N LEU A 475 -9.66 10.84 -9.27
CA LEU A 475 -9.23 9.92 -10.34
C LEU A 475 -10.20 8.75 -10.54
N ASP A 476 -10.79 8.22 -9.47
CA ASP A 476 -11.82 7.17 -9.56
C ASP A 476 -13.11 7.71 -10.22
N ALA A 477 -13.53 8.93 -9.89
CA ALA A 477 -14.67 9.58 -10.52
C ALA A 477 -14.42 9.79 -12.03
N LEU A 478 -13.23 10.23 -12.42
CA LEU A 478 -12.84 10.32 -13.84
C LEU A 478 -12.92 8.95 -14.52
N GLY A 479 -12.27 7.92 -13.96
CA GLY A 479 -12.28 6.58 -14.55
C GLY A 479 -13.69 5.96 -14.65
N ALA A 480 -14.56 6.23 -13.68
CA ALA A 480 -15.95 5.79 -13.71
C ALA A 480 -16.79 6.54 -14.73
N ALA A 481 -16.55 7.85 -14.93
CA ALA A 481 -17.18 8.62 -15.99
C ALA A 481 -16.88 8.00 -17.36
N VAL A 482 -15.62 7.64 -17.61
CA VAL A 482 -15.22 6.96 -18.86
C VAL A 482 -15.92 5.62 -19.00
N ALA A 483 -15.94 4.81 -17.95
CA ALA A 483 -16.60 3.51 -17.99
C ALA A 483 -18.12 3.60 -18.20
N ALA A 484 -18.76 4.69 -17.76
CA ALA A 484 -20.19 4.92 -17.90
C ALA A 484 -20.59 5.59 -19.22
N SER A 485 -19.65 5.90 -20.11
CA SER A 485 -19.96 6.42 -21.46
C SER A 485 -20.89 5.45 -22.21
N GLY A 486 -21.96 5.98 -22.81
CA GLY A 486 -23.02 5.20 -23.46
C GLY A 486 -23.92 4.35 -22.53
N SER A 487 -23.83 4.52 -21.21
CA SER A 487 -24.81 3.94 -20.28
C SER A 487 -26.11 4.75 -20.25
N VAL A 488 -27.23 4.10 -19.90
CA VAL A 488 -28.55 4.76 -19.72
C VAL A 488 -28.49 5.90 -18.68
N MET A 489 -27.61 5.78 -17.69
CA MET A 489 -27.44 6.78 -16.63
C MET A 489 -26.48 7.91 -17.04
N GLY A 490 -25.60 7.66 -18.01
CA GLY A 490 -24.59 8.59 -18.52
C GLY A 490 -23.40 8.85 -17.56
N PRO A 491 -22.32 9.48 -18.07
CA PRO A 491 -21.11 9.77 -17.29
C PRO A 491 -21.34 10.62 -16.03
N SER A 492 -22.19 11.66 -16.10
CA SER A 492 -22.40 12.60 -14.97
C SER A 492 -23.05 11.95 -13.75
N ARG A 493 -23.99 11.00 -13.93
CA ARG A 493 -24.56 10.26 -12.79
C ARG A 493 -23.60 9.24 -12.19
N ALA A 494 -22.71 8.66 -12.99
CA ALA A 494 -21.68 7.76 -12.48
C ALA A 494 -20.67 8.51 -11.59
N VAL A 495 -20.29 9.72 -12.00
CA VAL A 495 -19.54 10.66 -11.14
C VAL A 495 -20.30 10.95 -9.87
N ALA A 496 -21.58 11.34 -9.99
CA ALA A 496 -22.42 11.62 -8.83
C ALA A 496 -22.50 10.42 -7.88
N ALA A 497 -22.64 9.18 -8.37
CA ALA A 497 -22.71 7.99 -7.52
C ALA A 497 -21.42 7.71 -6.73
N ILE A 498 -20.25 8.06 -7.28
CA ILE A 498 -18.96 7.96 -6.57
C ILE A 498 -18.78 9.12 -5.58
N SER A 499 -19.31 10.31 -5.90
CA SER A 499 -19.26 11.50 -5.03
C SER A 499 -20.31 11.48 -3.90
N ASP A 500 -21.51 10.92 -4.15
CA ASP A 500 -22.68 10.81 -3.25
C ASP A 500 -22.57 9.66 -2.25
N SER A 501 -21.43 8.95 -2.16
CA SER A 501 -21.16 8.05 -1.02
C SER A 501 -21.00 8.79 0.33
N THR A 502 -21.48 10.04 0.39
CA THR A 502 -21.52 10.97 1.51
C THR A 502 -22.94 11.36 1.94
N ARG A 503 -24.00 10.83 1.30
CA ARG A 503 -25.38 11.08 1.76
C ARG A 503 -25.63 10.42 3.12
N PRO A 504 -26.05 11.16 4.16
CA PRO A 504 -26.58 10.53 5.36
C PRO A 504 -27.94 9.92 5.00
N ALA A 505 -28.04 8.59 5.08
CA ALA A 505 -29.31 7.89 5.02
C ALA A 505 -29.42 6.97 6.24
N ALA A 506 -30.14 7.45 7.24
CA ALA A 506 -31.01 6.74 8.20
C ALA A 506 -31.12 7.54 9.50
N ASP A 507 -32.25 7.39 10.18
CA ASP A 507 -32.51 7.86 11.55
C ASP A 507 -31.33 7.55 12.48
N GLY A 508 -30.99 8.48 13.38
CA GLY A 508 -29.82 8.38 14.27
C GLY A 508 -29.79 7.10 15.11
N GLY A 509 -30.96 6.49 15.37
CA GLY A 509 -31.09 5.21 16.06
C GLY A 509 -30.61 4.00 15.25
N GLU A 510 -30.86 3.95 13.94
CA GLU A 510 -30.48 2.82 13.08
C GLU A 510 -28.95 2.79 12.84
N VAL A 511 -28.34 3.96 12.69
CA VAL A 511 -26.89 4.10 12.52
C VAL A 511 -26.13 3.64 13.76
N ALA A 512 -26.56 4.06 14.95
CA ALA A 512 -25.93 3.65 16.20
C ALA A 512 -25.99 2.13 16.43
N SER A 513 -27.12 1.50 16.06
CA SER A 513 -27.28 0.03 16.12
C SER A 513 -26.29 -0.70 15.21
N ARG A 514 -26.18 -0.28 13.93
CA ARG A 514 -25.21 -0.85 12.97
C ARG A 514 -23.77 -0.68 13.42
N ILE A 515 -23.42 0.52 13.91
CA ILE A 515 -22.09 0.80 14.47
C ILE A 515 -21.78 -0.16 15.61
N LYS A 516 -22.71 -0.34 16.55
CA LYS A 516 -22.55 -1.28 17.66
C LYS A 516 -22.32 -2.71 17.16
N THR A 517 -23.12 -3.19 16.20
CA THR A 517 -22.96 -4.54 15.63
C THR A 517 -21.58 -4.73 14.99
N TYR A 518 -21.13 -3.78 14.17
CA TYR A 518 -19.84 -3.91 13.49
C TYR A 518 -18.64 -3.71 14.42
N LEU A 519 -18.78 -2.88 15.46
CA LEU A 519 -17.78 -2.77 16.52
C LEU A 519 -17.59 -4.09 17.25
N GLU A 520 -18.67 -4.78 17.62
CA GLU A 520 -18.57 -6.09 18.28
C GLU A 520 -17.95 -7.15 17.36
N LEU A 521 -18.24 -7.11 16.06
CA LEU A 521 -17.57 -7.97 15.07
C LEU A 521 -16.07 -7.65 14.91
N GLY A 522 -15.69 -6.37 14.91
CA GLY A 522 -14.30 -5.92 14.81
C GLY A 522 -13.47 -6.31 16.03
N LYS A 523 -14.03 -6.15 17.24
CA LYS A 523 -13.40 -6.53 18.51
C LYS A 523 -13.02 -8.00 18.59
N GLN A 524 -13.70 -8.88 17.86
CA GLN A 524 -13.36 -10.31 17.79
C GLN A 524 -12.00 -10.55 17.12
N ARG A 525 -11.52 -9.61 16.30
CA ARG A 525 -10.22 -9.69 15.60
C ARG A 525 -10.06 -11.00 14.81
N ASP A 526 -11.17 -11.49 14.25
CA ASP A 526 -11.25 -12.78 13.58
C ASP A 526 -11.12 -12.61 12.06
N GLN A 527 -10.10 -13.23 11.47
CA GLN A 527 -9.88 -13.20 10.03
C GLN A 527 -11.05 -13.79 9.22
N ARG A 528 -11.85 -14.68 9.82
CA ARG A 528 -13.05 -15.25 9.17
C ARG A 528 -14.12 -14.18 8.91
N ASN A 529 -14.14 -13.12 9.70
CA ASN A 529 -15.06 -12.01 9.52
C ASN A 529 -14.67 -11.10 8.34
N ILE A 530 -13.45 -11.20 7.81
CA ILE A 530 -12.96 -10.29 6.75
C ILE A 530 -13.87 -10.32 5.53
N SER A 531 -14.28 -11.49 5.05
CA SER A 531 -15.15 -11.58 3.87
C SER A 531 -16.51 -10.90 4.10
N PHE A 532 -17.08 -11.05 5.29
CA PHE A 532 -18.34 -10.42 5.67
C PHE A 532 -18.18 -8.92 5.88
N LEU A 533 -17.24 -8.48 6.73
CA LEU A 533 -16.95 -7.07 7.01
C LEU A 533 -16.60 -6.32 5.73
N ARG A 534 -15.92 -6.98 4.80
CA ARG A 534 -15.63 -6.43 3.49
C ARG A 534 -16.92 -6.26 2.71
N THR A 535 -17.71 -7.31 2.54
CA THR A 535 -19.01 -7.21 1.84
C THR A 535 -19.90 -6.11 2.43
N ALA A 536 -19.98 -6.03 3.76
CA ALA A 536 -20.70 -4.97 4.47
C ALA A 536 -20.11 -3.58 4.17
N TRP A 537 -18.79 -3.40 4.28
CA TRP A 537 -18.09 -2.14 3.98
C TRP A 537 -18.33 -1.66 2.55
N ARG A 538 -18.38 -2.60 1.59
CA ARG A 538 -18.64 -2.33 0.18
C ARG A 538 -20.07 -1.87 -0.08
N SER A 539 -21.03 -2.43 0.66
CA SER A 539 -22.46 -2.10 0.53
C SER A 539 -22.90 -0.89 1.36
N GLU A 540 -22.11 -0.51 2.36
CA GLU A 540 -22.44 0.56 3.28
C GLU A 540 -22.24 1.93 2.63
N LYS A 541 -23.19 2.83 2.86
CA LYS A 541 -23.21 4.18 2.29
C LYS A 541 -22.95 5.26 3.33
N ASP A 542 -23.19 4.97 4.61
CA ASP A 542 -22.96 5.94 5.68
C ASP A 542 -21.45 6.03 6.01
N PRO A 543 -20.82 7.22 5.88
CA PRO A 543 -19.38 7.39 6.11
C PRO A 543 -18.91 6.96 7.51
N ALA A 544 -19.71 7.22 8.55
CA ALA A 544 -19.35 6.85 9.92
C ALA A 544 -19.41 5.32 10.12
N VAL A 545 -20.42 4.66 9.53
CA VAL A 545 -20.51 3.18 9.58
C VAL A 545 -19.41 2.53 8.74
N ARG A 546 -19.08 3.10 7.57
CA ARG A 546 -17.94 2.65 6.75
C ARG A 546 -16.63 2.77 7.51
N ALA A 547 -16.42 3.85 8.25
CA ALA A 547 -15.22 4.01 9.07
C ALA A 547 -15.10 2.93 10.15
N VAL A 548 -16.20 2.55 10.79
CA VAL A 548 -16.26 1.45 11.78
C VAL A 548 -15.99 0.09 11.13
N LEU A 549 -16.58 -0.16 9.97
CA LEU A 549 -16.33 -1.38 9.20
C LEU A 549 -14.87 -1.47 8.72
N ALA A 550 -14.29 -0.34 8.31
CA ALA A 550 -12.89 -0.24 7.92
C ALA A 550 -11.95 -0.49 9.10
N GLU A 551 -12.29 0.03 10.28
CA GLU A 551 -11.62 -0.34 11.53
C GLU A 551 -11.74 -1.84 11.79
N GLY A 552 -12.93 -2.42 11.68
CA GLY A 552 -13.12 -3.87 11.87
C GLY A 552 -12.29 -4.71 10.90
N LEU A 553 -12.16 -4.27 9.63
CA LEU A 553 -11.29 -4.89 8.64
C LEU A 553 -9.81 -4.82 9.04
N TYR A 554 -9.35 -3.65 9.48
CA TYR A 554 -8.00 -3.46 9.99
C TYR A 554 -7.76 -4.32 11.25
N GLN A 555 -8.66 -4.31 12.23
CA GLN A 555 -8.53 -5.10 13.45
C GLN A 555 -8.56 -6.61 13.19
N SER A 556 -9.31 -7.06 12.18
CA SER A 556 -9.38 -8.48 11.80
C SER A 556 -8.08 -8.99 11.17
N ASN A 557 -7.31 -8.13 10.50
CA ASN A 557 -5.96 -8.43 10.05
C ASN A 557 -5.13 -7.14 9.89
N PRO A 558 -4.44 -6.68 10.96
CA PRO A 558 -3.67 -5.45 10.90
C PRO A 558 -2.47 -5.51 9.96
N ASN A 559 -2.06 -6.71 9.56
CA ASN A 559 -0.95 -6.93 8.62
C ASN A 559 -1.41 -6.85 7.16
N ASP A 560 -2.73 -6.83 6.88
CA ASP A 560 -3.26 -6.57 5.54
C ASP A 560 -3.08 -5.08 5.23
N TYR A 561 -2.10 -4.77 4.37
CA TYR A 561 -1.90 -3.41 3.85
C TYR A 561 -3.21 -2.79 3.37
N LEU A 562 -4.08 -3.59 2.74
CA LEU A 562 -5.32 -3.05 2.22
C LEU A 562 -6.33 -2.76 3.33
N GLY A 563 -6.31 -3.48 4.46
CA GLY A 563 -7.10 -3.15 5.64
C GLY A 563 -6.69 -1.81 6.25
N ALA A 564 -5.38 -1.61 6.44
CA ALA A 564 -4.82 -0.33 6.89
C ALA A 564 -5.15 0.82 5.92
N ARG A 565 -5.03 0.59 4.61
CA ARG A 565 -5.41 1.57 3.59
C ARG A 565 -6.90 1.90 3.65
N THR A 566 -7.75 0.88 3.79
CA THR A 566 -9.21 1.05 3.88
C THR A 566 -9.59 1.91 5.09
N LEU A 567 -8.93 1.71 6.23
CA LEU A 567 -9.10 2.55 7.43
C LEU A 567 -8.69 4.01 7.16
N LEU A 568 -7.48 4.24 6.61
CA LEU A 568 -6.99 5.58 6.29
C LEU A 568 -7.90 6.32 5.30
N ASP A 569 -8.45 5.61 4.31
CA ASP A 569 -9.35 6.18 3.30
C ASP A 569 -10.74 6.50 3.86
N SER A 570 -11.24 5.67 4.77
CA SER A 570 -12.61 5.78 5.30
C SER A 570 -12.72 6.70 6.52
N TYR A 571 -11.61 6.98 7.21
CA TYR A 571 -11.63 7.71 8.47
C TYR A 571 -11.22 9.19 8.31
N SER A 572 -12.19 10.11 8.36
CA SER A 572 -11.95 11.57 8.28
C SER A 572 -12.10 12.23 9.67
N ALA A 573 -11.34 13.31 9.92
CA ALA A 573 -11.51 14.15 11.11
C ALA A 573 -12.74 15.09 11.03
N GLY A 574 -13.52 15.00 9.95
CA GLY A 574 -14.67 15.87 9.69
C GLY A 574 -15.89 15.53 10.55
N ALA A 575 -16.90 16.41 10.47
CA ALA A 575 -18.15 16.24 11.19
C ALA A 575 -18.94 14.99 10.73
N ASP A 576 -18.75 14.56 9.48
CA ASP A 576 -19.44 13.43 8.84
C ASP A 576 -18.97 12.06 9.34
N VAL A 577 -17.71 11.94 9.75
CA VAL A 577 -17.13 10.71 10.30
C VAL A 577 -16.80 10.88 11.78
N TYR A 578 -15.67 11.52 12.12
CA TYR A 578 -15.21 11.63 13.50
C TYR A 578 -16.22 12.35 14.41
N GLY A 579 -16.84 13.44 13.94
CA GLY A 579 -17.87 14.16 14.70
C GLY A 579 -19.07 13.28 15.06
N ARG A 580 -19.59 12.50 14.10
CA ARG A 580 -20.69 11.55 14.34
C ARG A 580 -20.28 10.39 15.23
N LEU A 581 -19.09 9.82 15.00
CA LEU A 581 -18.55 8.74 15.84
C LEU A 581 -18.37 9.18 17.28
N ARG A 582 -17.98 10.45 17.53
CA ARG A 582 -17.95 11.03 18.88
C ARG A 582 -19.32 11.08 19.55
N MET A 583 -20.35 11.49 18.83
CA MET A 583 -21.71 11.50 19.38
C MET A 583 -22.19 10.08 19.74
N VAL A 584 -21.92 9.11 18.86
CA VAL A 584 -22.25 7.70 19.09
C VAL A 584 -21.47 7.14 20.28
N ALA A 585 -20.17 7.42 20.35
CA ALA A 585 -19.29 7.01 21.44
C ALA A 585 -19.77 7.55 22.78
N LYS A 586 -20.16 8.83 22.83
CA LYS A 586 -20.76 9.46 24.02
C LYS A 586 -22.10 8.81 24.40
N ALA A 587 -22.96 8.52 23.44
CA ALA A 587 -24.26 7.88 23.69
C ALA A 587 -24.11 6.43 24.20
N LEU A 588 -23.06 5.73 23.76
CA LEU A 588 -22.77 4.34 24.13
C LEU A 588 -21.74 4.22 25.28
N SER A 589 -21.29 5.34 25.85
CA SER A 589 -20.25 5.40 26.89
C SER A 589 -18.99 4.59 26.53
N MET A 590 -18.48 4.76 25.31
CA MET A 590 -17.30 4.06 24.80
C MET A 590 -16.25 5.01 24.20
N GLU A 591 -15.04 4.50 23.94
CA GLU A 591 -14.01 5.22 23.19
C GLU A 591 -14.48 5.48 21.75
N VAL A 592 -13.94 6.53 21.11
CA VAL A 592 -14.35 6.87 19.75
C VAL A 592 -13.82 5.81 18.78
N PRO A 593 -14.71 5.08 18.06
CA PRO A 593 -14.29 4.08 17.07
C PRO A 593 -13.25 4.63 16.11
N GLY A 594 -12.22 3.86 15.79
CA GLY A 594 -11.20 4.16 14.79
C GLY A 594 -10.03 5.00 15.29
N VAL A 595 -10.17 5.74 16.40
CA VAL A 595 -9.05 6.53 16.96
C VAL A 595 -7.91 5.61 17.39
N THR A 596 -8.18 4.60 18.20
CA THR A 596 -7.16 3.64 18.66
C THR A 596 -6.44 2.98 17.49
N SER A 597 -7.18 2.48 16.50
CA SER A 597 -6.62 1.86 15.30
C SER A 597 -5.76 2.82 14.47
N MET A 598 -6.14 4.10 14.40
CA MET A 598 -5.36 5.15 13.75
C MET A 598 -4.05 5.44 14.49
N VAL A 599 -4.11 5.49 15.82
CA VAL A 599 -2.96 5.70 16.69
C VAL A 599 -1.98 4.54 16.61
N GLU A 600 -2.46 3.29 16.53
CA GLU A 600 -1.61 2.12 16.30
C GLU A 600 -0.82 2.22 14.98
N LEU A 601 -1.50 2.63 13.89
CA LEU A 601 -0.83 2.85 12.61
C LEU A 601 0.22 3.98 12.70
N ALA A 602 -0.12 5.08 13.36
CA ALA A 602 0.78 6.22 13.55
C ALA A 602 2.01 5.85 14.38
N ALA A 603 1.82 5.10 15.47
CA ALA A 603 2.89 4.58 16.32
C ALA A 603 3.81 3.60 15.57
N GLY A 604 3.29 2.90 14.55
CA GLY A 604 4.07 2.09 13.61
C GLY A 604 4.87 2.90 12.58
N GLY A 605 4.88 4.24 12.67
CA GLY A 605 5.58 5.13 11.74
C GLY A 605 4.85 5.35 10.42
N ASN A 606 3.52 5.12 10.35
CA ASN A 606 2.75 5.43 9.16
C ASN A 606 2.52 6.95 9.05
N ALA A 607 3.16 7.59 8.07
CA ALA A 607 3.09 9.04 7.85
C ALA A 607 1.66 9.57 7.66
N GLU A 608 0.81 8.86 6.92
CA GLU A 608 -0.59 9.30 6.73
C GLU A 608 -1.39 9.19 8.02
N ALA A 609 -1.18 8.12 8.80
CA ALA A 609 -1.83 7.95 10.10
C ALA A 609 -1.38 9.03 11.11
N LEU A 610 -0.09 9.41 11.09
CA LEU A 610 0.44 10.50 11.91
C LEU A 610 -0.28 11.82 11.62
N VAL A 611 -0.41 12.18 10.34
CA VAL A 611 -1.19 13.35 9.91
C VAL A 611 -2.65 13.23 10.38
N ARG A 612 -3.24 12.02 10.36
CA ARG A 612 -4.61 11.79 10.85
C ARG A 612 -4.74 12.01 12.34
N VAL A 613 -3.80 11.52 13.15
CA VAL A 613 -3.82 11.75 14.61
C VAL A 613 -3.71 13.25 14.93
N VAL A 614 -2.87 13.99 14.21
CA VAL A 614 -2.74 15.46 14.36
C VAL A 614 -4.04 16.18 13.99
N GLU A 615 -4.71 15.77 12.91
CA GLU A 615 -6.02 16.36 12.57
C GLU A 615 -7.12 16.00 13.58
N LEU A 616 -7.12 14.77 14.10
CA LEU A 616 -8.06 14.35 15.13
C LEU A 616 -7.87 15.16 16.42
N ALA A 617 -6.61 15.42 16.81
CA ALA A 617 -6.27 16.32 17.90
C ALA A 617 -6.91 17.70 17.71
N ALA A 618 -6.80 18.29 16.51
CA ALA A 618 -7.46 19.55 16.19
C ALA A 618 -9.01 19.45 16.26
N ALA A 619 -9.59 18.38 15.70
CA ALA A 619 -11.04 18.16 15.67
C ALA A 619 -11.64 17.80 17.04
N SER A 620 -10.82 17.44 18.03
CA SER A 620 -11.27 17.17 19.39
C SER A 620 -11.56 18.42 20.22
N ARG A 621 -11.15 19.59 19.73
CA ARG A 621 -11.24 20.87 20.45
C ARG A 621 -12.64 21.10 21.06
N GLY A 622 -12.66 21.41 22.35
CA GLY A 622 -13.88 21.71 23.09
C GLY A 622 -14.60 20.48 23.67
N ASP A 623 -14.03 19.28 23.52
CA ASP A 623 -14.48 18.06 24.18
C ASP A 623 -13.37 17.50 25.05
N VAL A 624 -13.53 17.72 26.35
CA VAL A 624 -12.53 17.39 27.37
C VAL A 624 -12.16 15.90 27.34
N THR A 625 -13.11 15.02 27.06
CA THR A 625 -12.88 13.58 27.01
C THR A 625 -12.06 13.21 25.77
N ALA A 626 -12.44 13.71 24.59
CA ALA A 626 -11.72 13.45 23.34
C ALA A 626 -10.31 14.07 23.36
N GLU A 627 -10.15 15.27 23.92
CA GLU A 627 -8.84 15.90 24.11
C GLU A 627 -7.95 15.10 25.08
N ALA A 628 -8.52 14.51 26.13
CA ALA A 628 -7.78 13.63 27.04
C ALA A 628 -7.28 12.35 26.36
N GLU A 629 -8.14 11.71 25.56
CA GLU A 629 -7.80 10.54 24.76
C GLU A 629 -6.67 10.86 23.76
N LEU A 630 -6.78 11.96 23.03
CA LEU A 630 -5.79 12.35 22.02
C LEU A 630 -4.48 12.87 22.61
N ALA A 631 -4.50 13.45 23.82
CA ALA A 631 -3.26 13.77 24.54
C ALA A 631 -2.46 12.50 24.86
N LEU A 632 -3.12 11.46 25.38
CA LEU A 632 -2.48 10.17 25.64
C LEU A 632 -1.96 9.52 24.35
N ALA A 633 -2.75 9.59 23.27
CA ALA A 633 -2.36 9.08 21.97
C ALA A 633 -1.12 9.79 21.39
N LEU A 634 -1.10 11.13 21.41
CA LEU A 634 0.04 11.90 20.91
C LEU A 634 1.31 11.66 21.74
N GLY A 635 1.20 11.54 23.06
CA GLY A 635 2.33 11.15 23.90
C GLY A 635 2.89 9.79 23.51
N GLU A 636 2.02 8.83 23.18
CA GLU A 636 2.43 7.50 22.76
C GLU A 636 3.10 7.47 21.37
N VAL A 637 2.53 8.20 20.41
CA VAL A 637 3.12 8.38 19.09
C VAL A 637 4.49 9.05 19.21
N ALA A 638 4.60 10.07 20.07
CA ALA A 638 5.87 10.74 20.35
C ALA A 638 6.92 9.82 20.98
N ARG A 639 6.52 8.70 21.58
CA ARG A 639 7.43 7.71 22.16
C ARG A 639 7.94 6.71 21.12
N THR A 640 7.10 6.34 20.17
CA THR A 640 7.31 5.24 19.22
C THR A 640 7.77 5.68 17.84
N ALA A 641 7.25 6.80 17.35
CA ALA A 641 7.57 7.43 16.06
C ALA A 641 7.90 8.93 16.25
N PRO A 642 8.91 9.26 17.08
CA PRO A 642 9.19 10.65 17.44
C PRO A 642 9.68 11.51 16.27
N GLU A 643 10.47 10.95 15.35
CA GLU A 643 11.02 11.69 14.22
C GLU A 643 9.90 12.00 13.20
N GLU A 644 9.07 11.02 12.91
CA GLU A 644 7.95 11.14 11.99
C GLU A 644 6.85 12.06 12.53
N LEU A 645 6.62 12.09 13.85
CA LEU A 645 5.69 13.04 14.47
C LEU A 645 6.14 14.49 14.30
N VAL A 646 7.44 14.78 14.39
CA VAL A 646 7.97 16.13 14.14
C VAL A 646 7.67 16.57 12.71
N VAL A 647 7.86 15.67 11.75
CA VAL A 647 7.53 15.92 10.33
C VAL A 647 6.03 16.18 10.15
N ALA A 648 5.17 15.34 10.74
CA ALA A 648 3.72 15.52 10.65
C ALA A 648 3.24 16.85 11.27
N LEU A 649 3.82 17.26 12.41
CA LEU A 649 3.53 18.57 13.02
C LEU A 649 4.01 19.73 12.15
N ARG A 650 5.12 19.59 11.43
CA ARG A 650 5.61 20.61 10.50
C ARG A 650 4.61 20.84 9.38
N GLU A 651 4.06 19.77 8.83
CA GLU A 651 3.14 19.79 7.69
C GLU A 651 1.72 20.22 8.04
N ALA A 652 1.33 20.13 9.31
CA ALA A 652 0.01 20.53 9.79
C ALA A 652 -0.25 22.04 9.66
N GLY A 653 -1.52 22.43 9.46
CA GLY A 653 -1.92 23.84 9.45
C GLY A 653 -1.67 24.51 10.80
N GLY A 654 -1.47 25.84 10.84
CA GLY A 654 -1.08 26.55 12.07
C GLY A 654 -1.97 26.28 13.28
N SER A 655 -3.31 26.38 13.12
CA SER A 655 -4.26 26.12 14.21
C SER A 655 -4.31 24.64 14.64
N GLU A 656 -4.13 23.72 13.69
CA GLU A 656 -4.11 22.28 13.95
C GLU A 656 -2.85 21.90 14.73
N ARG A 657 -1.71 22.45 14.30
CA ARG A 657 -0.42 22.29 14.94
C ARG A 657 -0.46 22.79 16.38
N ASP A 658 -0.97 24.00 16.64
CA ASP A 658 -1.00 24.57 18.00
C ASP A 658 -1.83 23.72 18.97
N THR A 659 -2.97 23.22 18.50
CA THR A 659 -3.83 22.30 19.28
C THR A 659 -3.10 21.01 19.58
N SER A 660 -2.47 20.42 18.55
CA SER A 660 -1.75 19.16 18.66
C SER A 660 -0.52 19.27 19.56
N VAL A 661 0.23 20.37 19.49
CA VAL A 661 1.37 20.65 20.37
C VAL A 661 0.91 20.79 21.84
N SER A 662 -0.24 21.41 22.07
CA SER A 662 -0.82 21.54 23.42
C SER A 662 -1.25 20.19 24.00
N LEU A 663 -1.89 19.33 23.19
CA LEU A 663 -2.26 17.98 23.61
C LEU A 663 -1.03 17.06 23.76
N LEU A 664 -0.03 17.19 22.89
CA LEU A 664 1.24 16.49 23.00
C LEU A 664 1.95 16.84 24.31
N ALA A 665 2.00 18.14 24.68
CA ALA A 665 2.59 18.56 25.95
C ALA A 665 1.93 17.87 27.16
N ARG A 666 0.59 17.82 27.18
CA ARG A 666 -0.17 17.07 28.20
C ARG A 666 0.17 15.59 28.18
N GLY A 667 0.25 14.96 27.01
CA GLY A 667 0.63 13.55 26.85
C GLY A 667 2.03 13.25 27.40
N LEU A 668 3.00 14.13 27.11
CA LEU A 668 4.36 14.04 27.64
C LEU A 668 4.39 14.16 29.16
N VAL A 669 3.63 15.09 29.75
CA VAL A 669 3.51 15.21 31.21
C VAL A 669 2.89 13.96 31.83
N GLN A 670 1.81 13.45 31.22
CA GLN A 670 1.12 12.24 31.69
C GLN A 670 1.99 10.98 31.59
N SER A 671 2.94 10.91 30.66
CA SER A 671 3.89 9.80 30.57
C SER A 671 4.77 9.67 31.82
N GLY A 672 5.01 10.77 32.54
CA GLY A 672 5.87 10.79 33.72
C GLY A 672 7.36 10.50 33.44
N GLU A 673 7.77 10.39 32.18
CA GLU A 673 9.14 10.06 31.80
C GLU A 673 10.03 11.31 31.83
N ALA A 674 11.05 11.32 32.70
CA ALA A 674 12.01 12.42 32.80
C ALA A 674 12.85 12.60 31.51
N GLU A 675 13.13 11.51 30.80
CA GLU A 675 13.94 11.46 29.56
C GLU A 675 13.14 10.81 28.41
N HIS A 676 11.97 11.37 28.10
CA HIS A 676 11.09 10.83 27.05
C HIS A 676 11.80 10.79 25.67
N PRO A 677 11.69 9.71 24.86
CA PRO A 677 12.39 9.53 23.58
C PRO A 677 12.19 10.66 22.56
N PHE A 678 11.04 11.34 22.64
CA PHE A 678 10.71 12.49 21.81
C PHE A 678 11.76 13.60 21.91
N TRP A 679 12.19 13.97 23.12
CA TRP A 679 13.14 15.07 23.32
C TRP A 679 14.51 14.80 22.70
N LYS A 680 14.98 13.56 22.80
CA LYS A 680 16.23 13.14 22.16
C LYS A 680 16.15 13.27 20.64
N SER A 681 15.01 12.87 20.06
CA SER A 681 14.77 12.92 18.62
C SER A 681 14.63 14.37 18.14
N LEU A 682 13.89 15.21 18.87
CA LEU A 682 13.76 16.64 18.58
C LEU A 682 15.13 17.34 18.59
N ARG A 683 15.98 17.05 19.60
CA ARG A 683 17.35 17.58 19.67
C ARG A 683 18.23 17.13 18.50
N LYS A 684 18.08 15.89 18.03
CA LYS A 684 18.78 15.39 16.83
C LYS A 684 18.38 16.21 15.59
N GLN A 685 17.11 16.59 15.46
CA GLN A 685 16.61 17.40 14.34
C GLN A 685 17.09 18.86 14.36
N LEU A 686 17.56 19.38 15.50
CA LEU A 686 18.19 20.70 15.57
C LEU A 686 19.48 20.79 14.73
N GLY A 687 20.15 19.65 14.54
CA GLY A 687 21.35 19.50 13.70
C GLY A 687 21.07 18.91 12.33
N ALA A 688 19.81 18.89 11.86
CA ALA A 688 19.47 18.39 10.54
C ALA A 688 20.15 19.21 9.42
N THR A 689 20.53 18.54 8.33
CA THR A 689 21.10 19.18 7.14
C THR A 689 20.10 20.09 6.42
N ASP A 690 18.80 19.84 6.59
CA ASP A 690 17.70 20.70 6.14
C ASP A 690 17.54 21.92 7.07
N PRO A 691 17.87 23.14 6.61
CA PRO A 691 17.78 24.35 7.43
C PRO A 691 16.36 24.68 7.88
N THR A 692 15.35 24.29 7.08
CA THR A 692 13.94 24.57 7.37
C THR A 692 13.41 23.66 8.47
N LEU A 693 13.77 22.36 8.41
CA LEU A 693 13.47 21.41 9.48
C LEU A 693 14.17 21.77 10.79
N ALA A 694 15.44 22.18 10.73
CA ALA A 694 16.19 22.62 11.91
C ALA A 694 15.59 23.90 12.53
N ALA A 695 15.08 24.84 11.72
CA ALA A 695 14.39 26.03 12.21
C ALA A 695 13.03 25.68 12.85
N PHE A 696 12.26 24.79 12.21
CA PHE A 696 11.01 24.30 12.77
C PHE A 696 11.21 23.55 14.10
N ALA A 697 12.20 22.66 14.16
CA ALA A 697 12.54 21.91 15.38
C ALA A 697 12.90 22.85 16.54
N ARG A 698 13.65 23.93 16.28
CA ARG A 698 13.95 24.97 17.28
C ARG A 698 12.69 25.66 17.80
N SER A 699 11.78 26.06 16.91
CA SER A 699 10.51 26.67 17.29
C SER A 699 9.65 25.71 18.10
N LEU A 700 9.56 24.45 17.67
CA LEU A 700 8.78 23.42 18.33
C LEU A 700 9.32 23.12 19.74
N ASP A 701 10.64 23.04 19.90
CA ASP A 701 11.28 22.82 21.20
C ASP A 701 10.92 23.93 22.21
N ALA A 702 10.99 25.20 21.78
CA ALA A 702 10.63 26.34 22.61
C ALA A 702 9.13 26.32 23.02
N THR A 703 8.24 26.17 22.04
CA THR A 703 6.78 26.16 22.28
C THR A 703 6.36 24.97 23.14
N LEU A 704 6.88 23.77 22.85
CA LEU A 704 6.53 22.56 23.57
C LEU A 704 7.06 22.59 25.01
N SER A 705 8.27 23.12 25.24
CA SER A 705 8.83 23.30 26.58
C SER A 705 7.95 24.23 27.43
N GLN A 706 7.49 25.34 26.85
CA GLN A 706 6.55 26.25 27.51
C GLN A 706 5.23 25.52 27.85
N LYS A 707 4.64 24.81 26.89
CA LYS A 707 3.37 24.09 27.08
C LYS A 707 3.47 22.95 28.10
N VAL A 708 4.61 22.27 28.18
CA VAL A 708 4.87 21.25 29.21
C VAL A 708 4.99 21.87 30.59
N ALA A 709 5.61 23.05 30.72
CA ALA A 709 5.64 23.80 31.99
C ALA A 709 4.22 24.23 32.41
N GLU A 710 3.42 24.77 31.48
CA GLU A 710 2.02 25.12 31.71
C GLU A 710 1.20 23.89 32.15
N ALA A 711 1.37 22.74 31.52
CA ALA A 711 0.66 21.51 31.85
C ALA A 711 1.09 20.86 33.20
N LYS A 712 2.29 21.20 33.72
CA LYS A 712 2.77 20.78 35.04
C LYS A 712 2.30 21.70 36.17
N ALA A 713 1.81 22.90 35.87
CA ALA A 713 1.37 23.84 36.88
C ALA A 713 0.10 23.34 37.60
N PRO A 714 -0.02 23.52 38.93
CA PRO A 714 -1.25 23.21 39.64
C PRO A 714 -2.41 24.07 39.10
N PRO A 715 -3.67 23.58 39.11
CA PRO A 715 -4.80 24.37 38.65
C PRO A 715 -4.90 25.65 39.46
N GLY A 716 -4.83 26.79 38.77
CA GLY A 716 -4.93 28.11 39.39
C GLY A 716 -6.28 28.30 40.10
N PRO A 717 -6.38 29.24 41.06
CA PRO A 717 -7.62 29.51 41.78
C PRO A 717 -8.73 29.90 40.78
N ILE A 718 -9.89 29.26 40.92
CA ILE A 718 -11.09 29.55 40.13
C ILE A 718 -11.50 30.99 40.42
N VAL A 719 -11.30 31.89 39.46
CA VAL A 719 -11.89 33.23 39.50
C VAL A 719 -13.31 33.10 38.95
N LEU A 720 -14.29 33.05 39.86
CA LEU A 720 -15.70 33.12 39.50
C LEU A 720 -16.01 34.54 38.96
N PRO A 721 -16.56 34.69 37.74
CA PRO A 721 -17.01 35.99 37.28
C PRO A 721 -18.21 36.48 38.09
N ASN A 722 -18.19 37.77 38.44
CA ASN A 722 -19.21 38.48 39.22
C ASN A 722 -20.63 38.24 38.68
N VAL A 723 -21.50 37.72 39.55
CA VAL A 723 -22.94 37.62 39.31
C VAL A 723 -23.58 38.97 39.60
N VAL A 724 -24.17 39.58 38.58
CA VAL A 724 -25.12 40.69 38.72
C VAL A 724 -26.51 40.09 39.03
N PRO A 725 -27.23 40.56 40.07
CA PRO A 725 -28.47 39.92 40.50
C PRO A 725 -29.67 40.38 39.64
N GLY A 726 -30.46 39.42 39.15
CA GLY A 726 -31.72 39.71 38.47
C GLY A 726 -32.64 38.50 38.31
N SER A 727 -33.86 38.67 38.80
CA SER A 727 -35.09 37.88 38.61
C SER A 727 -35.20 36.49 39.28
N VAL A 728 -35.83 36.54 40.45
CA VAL A 728 -36.49 35.46 41.18
C VAL A 728 -37.71 34.97 40.40
N ILE A 729 -37.86 33.65 40.23
CA ILE A 729 -39.17 32.99 40.02
C ILE A 729 -39.27 31.85 41.06
N PRO A 730 -40.41 31.68 41.76
CA PRO A 730 -40.47 30.89 42.98
C PRO A 730 -40.87 29.43 42.74
N GLY A 731 -40.25 28.54 43.54
CA GLY A 731 -40.93 27.49 44.30
C GLY A 731 -41.64 26.37 43.53
N GLY A 732 -41.04 25.17 43.58
CA GLY A 732 -41.69 23.91 43.19
C GLY A 732 -41.03 22.70 43.85
N SER A 733 -41.43 22.46 45.09
CA SER A 733 -41.28 21.26 45.94
C SER A 733 -40.76 19.95 45.32
N ALA A 734 -39.68 19.40 45.91
CA ALA A 734 -39.52 17.96 46.15
C ALA A 734 -40.16 17.62 47.51
N PRO A 735 -40.65 16.39 47.80
CA PRO A 735 -39.82 15.19 48.00
C PRO A 735 -40.48 13.92 47.38
N ALA A 736 -39.90 12.73 47.30
CA ALA A 736 -39.17 12.01 48.33
C ALA A 736 -38.30 10.89 47.75
N GLN A 737 -37.19 10.66 48.44
CA GLN A 737 -36.37 9.46 48.37
C GLN A 737 -37.13 8.28 48.99
N THR A 738 -37.08 7.13 48.33
CA THR A 738 -36.99 5.84 49.02
C THR A 738 -35.87 5.04 48.39
N ALA A 739 -34.93 4.68 49.25
CA ALA A 739 -33.84 3.76 48.98
C ALA A 739 -34.38 2.33 49.00
N GLU A 740 -33.91 1.47 48.09
CA GLU A 740 -33.80 0.04 48.38
C GLU A 740 -32.70 -0.61 47.54
N SER A 741 -32.10 -1.62 48.15
CA SER A 741 -30.82 -2.25 47.91
C SER A 741 -30.79 -3.31 46.79
N ARG A 742 -29.62 -3.44 46.11
CA ARG A 742 -28.88 -4.63 45.57
C ARG A 742 -29.53 -6.04 45.55
N PRO A 743 -29.00 -7.08 44.84
CA PRO A 743 -27.83 -7.16 43.93
C PRO A 743 -28.03 -8.03 42.65
N GLY A 744 -27.03 -8.05 41.74
CA GLY A 744 -26.69 -9.24 40.94
C GLY A 744 -27.17 -9.25 39.50
N GLY A 745 -26.22 -9.24 38.57
CA GLY A 745 -26.40 -9.38 37.11
C GLY A 745 -25.16 -8.94 36.37
#